data_AF-A0A7X3FJU5-F1
#
_entry.id   AF-A0A7X3FJU5-F1
#
_cell.length_a   1.000
_cell.length_b   1.000
_cell.length_c   1.000
_cell.angle_alpha   90.00
_cell.angle_beta   90.00
_cell.angle_gamma   90.00
#
_symmetry.space_group_name_H-M   'P 1'
#
loop_
_entity.id
_entity.type
_entity.pdbx_description
1 polymer ?
#
loop_
_entity_poly.entity_id
_entity_poly.type
_entity_poly.pdbx_seq_one_letter_code
_entity_poly.pdbx_strand_id
1 'polypeptide(L)'
;MRTCSPSNHREVKIMNPEWNKWLLATAILSMTIGSAPVGAAGTAERTIQSAIGFSDQGSISPAKRAAVEEAVKQGLLSGYPDASFRPNQLLTRQELAVLLVKALHMEPKQGASSSFADLKDGWAIPYVEALVEAGLINGDESSRYRPSEPVTREELAAVFVRAINGVDARGGSEVVLADGSKISPWADKAVSLALHLGLMNADGNAFNPRGNVERQDIAAYLLDIFQTQERSAAINRIDGDMVIIDGKPYLISGALKDLLGERNQDALVGAVLKYKSVNHNVNDLLRIELTQGGTAGKPAKLDLKGTPFKGELAIAADHIAVDGDSLTQVVLKPGAGTLVLNAKVAQVLVDTDSPLKIEGNGTWGELKIANPDANIKLGPNLTIDKLQEPEGVSADKLIANYDEVKKQIAGGVASGGTTTTPGSSGSSGSSGSSDSPSNSNRNPVVVNALEPLTHAVDDGPKTLSLAGVFADADGDALTHTAVSSDTAVATASVNGTDLTITPVNAGTSTITVTADDGKGGTKSLTFTVTFQPLAPVNEAPMITNPISNITESVVAGVQTVSLARVFYDADGDALTHTAVSSDTAVATASVNGTDLTITPVNAGTSTITVTADDGKGGTKSLTFTVTFQAPAPVNQAPVITNPISNITESVAAGVRTVSLARAFYDADGDALTHTAVSSDTAVATASVNGTDLTITPVNAGTSTITVTADDGKGGTKSLTFTVTFQAPAPVNEAPVISNPISNITESVAAGNQTVSLARVFYDADGDALTHTAVSSDTAVATASVNGTDLTITPVNAGTSTITVTADDGKGGTKSLTFTVTFQPPSPVNEAPVITNPISNITESVAAGNQTVSLARVFYDADGDALTHTAVSSDTAVATASVNGTDLTITPVNAGTSTITVTADDGKGGTKSLTFTVTITAAVPTGLFISETLYASDVIDFGLQAIELYNPTNEEIDGNKVKIVRSDGEEDIVLNSQTLRANSTFVIMESFYGGPVQSDFPWPMMFYLDESTPVQLSLYYNDQLLDIAYIYPHQTFVRKGTITKGNNTAYDGTEWVGKGKDFIDDIGEFNK
;
A
#
# COMPACT_ATOMS: atom_id res chain seq x y z
N MET A 1 8.95 -52.03 -2.37
CA MET A 1 8.64 -52.04 -0.92
C MET A 1 9.48 -51.01 -0.19
N ARG A 2 8.87 -49.90 0.24
CA ARG A 2 9.12 -49.17 1.49
C ARG A 2 7.83 -48.39 1.79
N THR A 3 7.49 -48.28 3.06
CA THR A 3 6.11 -48.06 3.52
C THR A 3 5.64 -46.62 3.41
N CYS A 4 4.42 -46.41 2.91
CA CYS A 4 3.68 -45.18 3.15
C CYS A 4 3.40 -45.03 4.66
N SER A 5 3.54 -43.80 5.18
CA SER A 5 3.03 -43.40 6.49
C SER A 5 1.93 -42.36 6.27
N PRO A 6 0.76 -42.46 6.92
CA PRO A 6 -0.32 -41.52 6.68
C PRO A 6 0.01 -40.14 7.28
N SER A 7 -0.21 -39.10 6.49
CA SER A 7 -0.10 -37.70 6.91
C SER A 7 -1.27 -37.35 7.83
N ASN A 8 -0.96 -37.03 9.10
CA ASN A 8 -1.94 -36.53 10.05
C ASN A 8 -2.42 -35.13 9.62
N HIS A 9 -3.67 -35.02 9.15
CA HIS A 9 -4.39 -33.75 9.20
C HIS A 9 -4.59 -33.37 10.68
N ARG A 10 -3.95 -32.28 11.12
CA ARG A 10 -4.30 -31.60 12.36
C ARG A 10 -5.20 -30.41 12.01
N GLU A 11 -6.48 -30.51 12.32
CA GLU A 11 -7.34 -29.34 12.41
C GLU A 11 -6.79 -28.43 13.54
N VAL A 12 -6.46 -27.17 13.20
CA VAL A 12 -6.08 -26.18 14.21
C VAL A 12 -7.36 -25.71 14.90
N LYS A 13 -7.66 -26.34 16.02
CA LYS A 13 -8.90 -26.09 16.79
C LYS A 13 -8.80 -24.78 17.59
N ILE A 14 -9.00 -23.64 16.92
CA ILE A 14 -9.09 -22.33 17.56
C ILE A 14 -10.48 -22.18 18.21
N MET A 15 -10.62 -22.66 19.45
CA MET A 15 -11.76 -22.30 20.31
C MET A 15 -11.35 -22.21 21.79
N ASN A 16 -11.47 -21.02 22.37
CA ASN A 16 -11.57 -20.80 23.81
C ASN A 16 -12.74 -19.79 24.04
N PRO A 17 -13.84 -20.15 24.73
CA PRO A 17 -15.12 -19.43 24.60
C PRO A 17 -15.36 -18.25 25.55
N GLU A 18 -14.40 -17.85 26.39
CA GLU A 18 -14.65 -16.96 27.56
C GLU A 18 -14.42 -15.44 27.35
N TRP A 19 -14.40 -14.95 26.11
CA TRP A 19 -13.93 -13.58 25.80
C TRP A 19 -15.04 -12.59 25.37
N ASN A 20 -16.31 -12.95 25.59
CA ASN A 20 -17.51 -12.25 25.12
C ASN A 20 -17.86 -10.94 25.88
N LYS A 21 -16.87 -10.19 26.40
CA LYS A 21 -17.08 -9.04 27.31
C LYS A 21 -16.70 -7.65 26.78
N TRP A 22 -16.23 -7.54 25.54
CA TRP A 22 -15.81 -6.25 24.92
C TRP A 22 -16.68 -5.82 23.73
N LEU A 23 -17.93 -6.29 23.66
CA LEU A 23 -18.85 -6.08 22.51
C LEU A 23 -19.99 -5.07 22.79
N LEU A 24 -19.74 -4.01 23.58
CA LEU A 24 -20.71 -2.95 23.87
C LEU A 24 -20.20 -1.53 23.52
N ALA A 25 -20.39 -1.13 22.27
CA ALA A 25 -20.73 0.24 21.83
C ALA A 25 -20.79 0.26 20.28
N THR A 26 -21.79 0.78 19.59
CA THR A 26 -23.14 1.26 19.97
C THR A 26 -24.01 1.15 18.70
N ALA A 27 -25.29 0.80 18.83
CA ALA A 27 -26.17 0.60 17.68
C ALA A 27 -27.34 1.60 17.64
N ILE A 28 -27.53 2.21 16.47
CA ILE A 28 -28.79 2.76 15.92
C ILE A 28 -29.43 3.96 16.64
N LEU A 29 -29.58 5.08 15.90
CA LEU A 29 -30.90 5.67 15.67
C LEU A 29 -30.99 6.34 14.30
N SER A 30 -32.11 6.13 13.59
CA SER A 30 -32.39 6.70 12.27
C SER A 30 -33.50 7.76 12.33
N MET A 31 -33.48 8.66 11.33
CA MET A 31 -34.56 9.56 10.91
C MET A 31 -35.01 10.70 11.85
N THR A 32 -34.89 11.93 11.34
CA THR A 32 -36.07 12.77 11.01
C THR A 32 -35.68 13.91 10.07
N ILE A 33 -36.54 14.21 9.10
CA ILE A 33 -36.38 15.35 8.17
C ILE A 33 -37.04 16.58 8.83
N GLY A 34 -36.33 17.69 8.89
CA GLY A 34 -36.86 18.97 9.40
C GLY A 34 -36.14 20.16 8.79
N SER A 35 -36.83 20.91 7.91
CA SER A 35 -36.26 22.04 7.19
C SER A 35 -36.45 23.37 7.93
N ALA A 36 -35.37 24.05 8.31
CA ALA A 36 -35.36 25.49 8.61
C ALA A 36 -33.93 26.07 8.44
N PRO A 37 -33.76 27.34 8.02
CA PRO A 37 -32.47 27.95 7.72
C PRO A 37 -31.83 28.69 8.92
N VAL A 38 -30.75 29.45 8.65
CA VAL A 38 -29.89 30.21 9.58
C VAL A 38 -28.78 29.34 10.20
N GLY A 39 -27.50 29.72 10.18
CA GLY A 39 -26.86 30.91 9.59
C GLY A 39 -25.34 30.84 9.79
N ALA A 40 -24.57 31.57 8.99
CA ALA A 40 -23.11 31.48 9.04
C ALA A 40 -22.53 32.03 10.36
N ALA A 41 -21.86 31.17 11.12
CA ALA A 41 -20.97 31.55 12.21
C ALA A 41 -19.75 30.62 12.17
N GLY A 42 -18.56 31.18 11.93
CA GLY A 42 -17.32 30.41 11.86
C GLY A 42 -16.93 29.89 13.23
N THR A 43 -17.18 28.60 13.48
CA THR A 43 -16.54 27.86 14.59
C THR A 43 -15.34 27.11 14.04
N ALA A 44 -14.14 27.50 14.47
CA ALA A 44 -12.96 26.70 14.21
C ALA A 44 -13.14 25.33 14.86
N GLU A 45 -13.31 24.29 14.04
CA GLU A 45 -13.33 22.91 14.53
C GLU A 45 -11.96 22.58 15.09
N ARG A 46 -11.87 22.59 16.41
CA ARG A 46 -10.70 22.12 17.15
C ARG A 46 -10.66 20.60 17.04
N THR A 47 -10.09 20.10 15.96
CA THR A 47 -9.81 18.67 15.76
C THR A 47 -9.09 18.13 16.98
N ILE A 48 -9.74 17.26 17.77
CA ILE A 48 -9.08 16.52 18.83
C ILE A 48 -8.32 15.38 18.16
N GLN A 49 -7.14 15.71 17.65
CA GLN A 49 -6.20 14.76 17.10
C GLN A 49 -5.67 13.89 18.24
N SER A 50 -5.99 12.60 18.23
CA SER A 50 -5.55 11.67 19.28
C SER A 50 -4.04 11.46 19.19
N ALA A 51 -3.33 11.71 20.29
CA ALA A 51 -1.88 11.82 20.30
C ALA A 51 -1.18 10.45 20.33
N ILE A 52 -0.86 9.92 19.15
CA ILE A 52 0.22 8.94 18.95
C ILE A 52 1.40 9.71 18.35
N GLY A 53 2.14 10.41 19.20
CA GLY A 53 3.28 11.24 18.79
C GLY A 53 4.59 10.45 18.82
N PHE A 54 5.14 10.16 17.65
CA PHE A 54 6.51 9.67 17.51
C PHE A 54 7.49 10.83 17.29
N SER A 55 8.70 10.72 17.83
CA SER A 55 9.74 11.76 17.68
C SER A 55 10.14 12.02 16.22
N ASP A 56 9.89 11.04 15.34
CA ASP A 56 10.16 11.05 13.90
C ASP A 56 8.87 10.93 13.05
N GLN A 57 7.70 11.29 13.58
CA GLN A 57 6.41 11.21 12.86
C GLN A 57 6.42 11.94 11.50
N GLY A 58 7.18 13.05 11.39
CA GLY A 58 7.37 13.80 10.14
C GLY A 58 8.15 13.05 9.05
N SER A 59 8.84 11.95 9.39
CA SER A 59 9.54 11.08 8.44
C SER A 59 8.63 9.99 7.86
N ILE A 60 7.41 9.82 8.37
CA ILE A 60 6.44 8.86 7.83
C ILE A 60 5.86 9.45 6.54
N SER A 61 5.92 8.71 5.43
CA SER A 61 5.41 9.18 4.16
C SER A 61 3.91 9.54 4.23
N PRO A 62 3.44 10.65 3.63
CA PRO A 62 2.07 11.12 3.80
C PRO A 62 0.99 10.09 3.46
N ALA A 63 1.24 9.25 2.44
CA ALA A 63 0.32 8.20 2.01
C ALA A 63 0.22 7.01 3.00
N LYS A 64 1.26 6.76 3.82
CA LYS A 64 1.29 5.64 4.79
C LYS A 64 0.88 6.07 6.19
N ARG A 65 0.94 7.38 6.50
CA ARG A 65 0.73 7.93 7.84
C ARG A 65 -0.59 7.51 8.50
N ALA A 66 -1.71 7.56 7.78
CA ALA A 66 -3.01 7.13 8.33
C ALA A 66 -3.04 5.63 8.70
N ALA A 67 -2.41 4.77 7.87
CA ALA A 67 -2.30 3.34 8.16
C ALA A 67 -1.37 3.07 9.36
N VAL A 68 -0.26 3.81 9.48
CA VAL A 68 0.63 3.70 10.66
C VAL A 68 -0.09 4.15 11.94
N GLU A 69 -0.77 5.30 11.91
CA GLU A 69 -1.50 5.84 13.06
C GLU A 69 -2.60 4.86 13.53
N GLU A 70 -3.39 4.28 12.62
CA GLU A 70 -4.44 3.30 12.98
C GLU A 70 -3.86 1.94 13.41
N ALA A 71 -2.81 1.44 12.77
CA ALA A 71 -2.16 0.17 13.16
C ALA A 71 -1.53 0.26 14.56
N VAL A 72 -0.99 1.42 14.96
CA VAL A 72 -0.49 1.64 16.32
C VAL A 72 -1.64 1.78 17.32
N LYS A 73 -2.73 2.48 16.95
CA LYS A 73 -3.95 2.59 17.76
C LYS A 73 -4.59 1.23 18.05
N GLN A 74 -4.55 0.29 17.09
CA GLN A 74 -5.01 -1.09 17.27
C GLN A 74 -3.98 -2.01 17.97
N GLY A 75 -2.80 -1.49 18.34
CA GLY A 75 -1.74 -2.26 19.01
C GLY A 75 -0.96 -3.23 18.11
N LEU A 76 -1.30 -3.29 16.81
CA LEU A 76 -0.64 -4.11 15.80
C LEU A 76 0.82 -3.65 15.59
N LEU A 77 1.02 -2.34 15.56
CA LEU A 77 2.34 -1.70 15.51
C LEU A 77 2.67 -0.99 16.83
N SER A 78 3.97 -0.80 17.08
CA SER A 78 4.47 0.00 18.19
C SER A 78 5.80 0.67 17.82
N GLY A 79 6.04 1.86 18.36
CA GLY A 79 7.35 2.50 18.32
C GLY A 79 8.37 1.79 19.22
N TYR A 80 9.59 2.32 19.23
CA TYR A 80 10.70 1.87 20.04
C TYR A 80 10.72 2.58 21.41
N PRO A 81 11.48 2.07 22.40
CA PRO A 81 11.61 2.69 23.72
C PRO A 81 12.17 4.13 23.74
N ASP A 82 12.78 4.58 22.63
CA ASP A 82 13.29 5.95 22.44
C ASP A 82 12.25 6.92 21.84
N ALA A 83 10.98 6.51 21.80
CA ALA A 83 9.83 7.21 21.22
C ALA A 83 9.89 7.42 19.69
N SER A 84 10.82 6.78 18.97
CA SER A 84 10.81 6.75 17.50
C SER A 84 9.90 5.65 16.93
N PHE A 85 9.42 5.83 15.70
CA PHE A 85 8.77 4.78 14.90
C PHE A 85 9.73 4.15 13.89
N ARG A 86 10.68 4.92 13.35
CA ARG A 86 11.68 4.57 12.32
C ARG A 86 11.05 4.07 11.02
N PRO A 87 10.28 4.92 10.30
CA PRO A 87 9.45 4.50 9.16
C PRO A 87 10.24 3.85 8.03
N ASN A 88 11.39 4.44 7.67
CA ASN A 88 12.25 3.98 6.56
C ASN A 88 13.23 2.87 6.99
N GLN A 89 13.14 2.36 8.23
CA GLN A 89 13.95 1.23 8.65
C GLN A 89 13.41 -0.04 7.98
N LEU A 90 14.31 -0.85 7.42
CA LEU A 90 13.95 -2.17 6.91
C LEU A 90 13.44 -3.07 8.06
N LEU A 91 12.32 -3.74 7.83
CA LEU A 91 11.69 -4.63 8.79
C LEU A 91 12.50 -5.93 8.89
N THR A 92 13.01 -6.24 10.08
CA THR A 92 13.79 -7.48 10.30
C THR A 92 12.88 -8.69 10.54
N ARG A 93 13.38 -9.89 10.24
CA ARG A 93 12.65 -11.16 10.40
C ARG A 93 12.13 -11.35 11.84
N GLN A 94 12.94 -11.02 12.86
CA GLN A 94 12.52 -11.08 14.26
C GLN A 94 11.41 -10.08 14.63
N GLU A 95 11.37 -8.91 13.99
CA GLU A 95 10.31 -7.92 14.23
C GLU A 95 9.00 -8.37 13.58
N LEU A 96 9.06 -8.85 12.33
CA LEU A 96 7.90 -9.42 11.65
C LEU A 96 7.25 -10.54 12.49
N ALA A 97 8.05 -11.41 13.12
CA ALA A 97 7.53 -12.44 14.02
C ALA A 97 6.67 -11.86 15.16
N VAL A 98 7.10 -10.77 15.78
CA VAL A 98 6.34 -10.12 16.86
C VAL A 98 5.09 -9.41 16.33
N LEU A 99 5.16 -8.80 15.14
CA LEU A 99 3.99 -8.18 14.50
C LEU A 99 2.92 -9.22 14.16
N LEU A 100 3.32 -10.38 13.61
CA LEU A 100 2.39 -11.45 13.24
C LEU A 100 1.73 -12.11 14.45
N VAL A 101 2.49 -12.39 15.53
CA VAL A 101 1.89 -12.94 16.77
C VAL A 101 0.84 -11.99 17.33
N LYS A 102 1.11 -10.67 17.33
CA LYS A 102 0.13 -9.66 17.76
C LYS A 102 -1.10 -9.62 16.84
N ALA A 103 -0.89 -9.58 15.53
CA ALA A 103 -1.96 -9.44 14.53
C ALA A 103 -2.86 -10.70 14.42
N LEU A 104 -2.28 -11.88 14.65
CA LEU A 104 -3.01 -13.15 14.72
C LEU A 104 -3.62 -13.41 16.12
N HIS A 105 -3.44 -12.48 17.07
CA HIS A 105 -3.85 -12.63 18.48
C HIS A 105 -3.36 -13.95 19.12
N MET A 106 -2.13 -14.34 18.79
CA MET A 106 -1.48 -15.54 19.32
C MET A 106 -0.77 -15.25 20.65
N GLU A 107 -0.76 -16.24 21.55
CA GLU A 107 -0.01 -16.16 22.80
C GLU A 107 1.49 -16.46 22.56
N PRO A 108 2.42 -15.59 23.00
CA PRO A 108 3.85 -15.84 22.89
C PRO A 108 4.30 -16.94 23.86
N LYS A 109 5.18 -17.83 23.40
CA LYS A 109 5.70 -18.98 24.17
C LYS A 109 6.74 -18.57 25.23
N GLN A 110 6.28 -17.95 26.30
CA GLN A 110 7.15 -17.51 27.40
C GLN A 110 8.00 -18.67 27.95
N GLY A 111 9.31 -18.45 28.07
CA GLY A 111 10.27 -19.44 28.57
C GLY A 111 10.65 -20.56 27.58
N ALA A 112 10.23 -20.51 26.33
CA ALA A 112 10.73 -21.43 25.31
C ALA A 112 12.22 -21.22 25.01
N SER A 113 12.95 -22.32 24.79
CA SER A 113 14.27 -22.30 24.15
C SER A 113 14.10 -22.28 22.63
N SER A 114 14.97 -21.59 21.89
CA SER A 114 14.82 -21.56 20.43
C SER A 114 15.18 -22.88 19.76
N SER A 115 14.46 -23.19 18.68
CA SER A 115 14.73 -24.29 17.75
C SER A 115 15.85 -23.96 16.75
N PHE A 116 16.34 -22.72 16.70
CA PHE A 116 17.32 -22.25 15.71
C PHE A 116 18.72 -21.99 16.30
N ALA A 117 19.75 -22.31 15.51
CA ALA A 117 21.15 -22.28 15.94
C ALA A 117 21.72 -20.87 16.17
N ASP A 118 21.11 -19.84 15.58
CA ASP A 118 21.53 -18.44 15.59
C ASP A 118 20.63 -17.52 16.43
N LEU A 119 19.55 -18.05 17.02
CA LEU A 119 18.62 -17.32 17.90
C LEU A 119 18.69 -17.87 19.34
N LYS A 120 19.89 -17.93 19.92
CA LYS A 120 20.11 -18.56 21.23
C LYS A 120 19.56 -17.74 22.41
N ASP A 121 19.66 -16.41 22.31
CA ASP A 121 19.22 -15.45 23.32
C ASP A 121 18.52 -14.29 22.62
N GLY A 122 17.43 -13.78 23.20
CA GLY A 122 16.74 -12.59 22.68
C GLY A 122 15.24 -12.53 22.97
N TRP A 123 14.70 -11.31 22.93
CA TRP A 123 13.28 -11.00 23.17
C TRP A 123 12.32 -11.60 22.14
N ALA A 124 12.81 -11.95 20.95
CA ALA A 124 12.00 -12.49 19.86
C ALA A 124 11.73 -14.00 19.96
N ILE A 125 12.51 -14.76 20.73
CA ILE A 125 12.36 -16.23 20.90
C ILE A 125 10.90 -16.67 21.15
N PRO A 126 10.18 -16.15 22.17
CA PRO A 126 8.82 -16.63 22.47
C PRO A 126 7.82 -16.35 21.33
N TYR A 127 8.08 -15.38 20.46
CA TYR A 127 7.24 -15.06 19.30
C TYR A 127 7.60 -15.95 18.10
N VAL A 128 8.90 -16.15 17.85
CA VAL A 128 9.39 -17.02 16.78
C VAL A 128 8.94 -18.46 17.01
N GLU A 129 9.12 -19.01 18.21
CA GLU A 129 8.72 -20.39 18.51
C GLU A 129 7.20 -20.61 18.52
N ALA A 130 6.40 -19.56 18.73
CA ALA A 130 4.94 -19.62 18.58
C ALA A 130 4.53 -19.77 17.11
N LEU A 131 5.15 -18.99 16.21
CA LEU A 131 4.90 -19.05 14.77
C LEU A 131 5.49 -20.32 14.11
N VAL A 132 6.59 -20.87 14.64
CA VAL A 132 7.14 -22.16 14.20
C VAL A 132 6.19 -23.31 14.55
N GLU A 133 5.61 -23.34 15.76
CA GLU A 133 4.61 -24.35 16.11
C GLU A 133 3.34 -24.24 15.27
N ALA A 134 2.94 -23.01 14.92
CA ALA A 134 1.83 -22.76 14.00
C ALA A 134 2.18 -23.05 12.52
N GLY A 135 3.43 -23.39 12.19
CA GLY A 135 3.90 -23.67 10.83
C GLY A 135 3.97 -22.46 9.90
N LEU A 136 3.91 -21.24 10.45
CA LEU A 136 3.82 -20.00 9.67
C LEU A 136 5.19 -19.51 9.19
N ILE A 137 6.24 -19.72 10.00
CA ILE A 137 7.62 -19.39 9.68
C ILE A 137 8.53 -20.61 9.84
N ASN A 138 9.59 -20.66 9.04
CA ASN A 138 10.63 -21.68 9.09
C ASN A 138 12.02 -21.01 9.01
N GLY A 139 13.04 -21.72 9.47
CA GLY A 139 14.44 -21.36 9.26
C GLY A 139 14.97 -21.83 7.89
N ASP A 140 16.24 -21.56 7.63
CA ASP A 140 16.95 -22.11 6.46
C ASP A 140 17.35 -23.59 6.65
N GLU A 141 17.85 -24.20 5.57
CA GLU A 141 18.27 -25.61 5.54
C GLU A 141 19.38 -25.96 6.56
N SER A 142 20.03 -24.94 7.15
CA SER A 142 21.05 -25.09 8.20
C SER A 142 20.49 -24.83 9.62
N SER A 143 19.16 -24.85 9.77
CA SER A 143 18.45 -24.56 11.02
C SER A 143 18.78 -23.18 11.61
N ARG A 144 18.91 -22.16 10.76
CA ARG A 144 19.07 -20.75 11.18
C ARG A 144 17.84 -19.93 10.87
N TYR A 145 17.44 -19.06 11.80
CA TYR A 145 16.30 -18.17 11.63
C TYR A 145 16.65 -16.86 10.93
N ARG A 146 17.89 -16.38 11.12
CA ARG A 146 18.43 -15.09 10.66
C ARG A 146 17.64 -13.90 11.18
N PRO A 147 17.57 -13.72 12.52
CA PRO A 147 16.66 -12.77 13.16
C PRO A 147 16.83 -11.31 12.70
N SER A 148 18.07 -10.89 12.43
CA SER A 148 18.40 -9.51 12.07
C SER A 148 18.43 -9.24 10.55
N GLU A 149 18.21 -10.25 9.69
CA GLU A 149 18.11 -10.00 8.25
C GLU A 149 16.78 -9.29 7.91
N PRO A 150 16.78 -8.32 6.97
CA PRO A 150 15.55 -7.75 6.42
C PRO A 150 14.65 -8.80 5.78
N VAL A 151 13.33 -8.58 5.85
CA VAL A 151 12.34 -9.41 5.14
C VAL A 151 12.19 -8.93 3.70
N THR A 152 12.29 -9.85 2.75
CA THR A 152 11.98 -9.59 1.33
C THR A 152 10.47 -9.71 1.04
N ARG A 153 10.01 -9.07 -0.04
CA ARG A 153 8.60 -9.11 -0.45
C ARG A 153 8.11 -10.52 -0.79
N GLU A 154 8.95 -11.39 -1.36
CA GLU A 154 8.58 -12.78 -1.64
C GLU A 154 8.47 -13.65 -0.36
N GLU A 155 9.31 -13.39 0.65
CA GLU A 155 9.15 -14.00 1.98
C GLU A 155 7.89 -13.52 2.67
N LEU A 156 7.58 -12.22 2.61
CA LEU A 156 6.39 -11.66 3.22
C LEU A 156 5.11 -12.26 2.61
N ALA A 157 5.06 -12.41 1.29
CA ALA A 157 3.96 -13.08 0.59
C ALA A 157 3.76 -14.53 1.10
N ALA A 158 4.84 -15.30 1.20
CA ALA A 158 4.80 -16.67 1.72
C ALA A 158 4.33 -16.77 3.18
N VAL A 159 4.66 -15.79 4.01
CA VAL A 159 4.21 -15.76 5.40
C VAL A 159 2.75 -15.32 5.51
N PHE A 160 2.30 -14.31 4.75
CA PHE A 160 0.90 -13.90 4.74
C PHE A 160 -0.05 -14.98 4.20
N VAL A 161 0.31 -15.66 3.10
CA VAL A 161 -0.49 -16.78 2.56
C VAL A 161 -0.61 -17.93 3.58
N ARG A 162 0.44 -18.22 4.35
CA ARG A 162 0.35 -19.18 5.48
C ARG A 162 -0.51 -18.65 6.62
N ALA A 163 -0.36 -17.37 6.99
CA ALA A 163 -1.07 -16.75 8.11
C ALA A 163 -2.60 -16.74 7.93
N ILE A 164 -3.08 -16.69 6.68
CA ILE A 164 -4.51 -16.82 6.35
C ILE A 164 -4.92 -18.25 5.94
N ASN A 165 -4.05 -19.24 6.09
CA ASN A 165 -4.24 -20.65 5.69
C ASN A 165 -4.54 -20.85 4.18
N GLY A 166 -4.07 -19.94 3.31
CA GLY A 166 -4.33 -19.93 1.88
C GLY A 166 -3.37 -20.77 1.02
N VAL A 167 -2.44 -21.53 1.60
CA VAL A 167 -1.34 -22.21 0.88
C VAL A 167 -1.78 -23.16 -0.23
N ASP A 168 -3.00 -23.71 -0.14
CA ASP A 168 -3.60 -24.64 -1.11
C ASP A 168 -4.88 -24.09 -1.75
N ALA A 169 -5.13 -22.78 -1.62
CA ALA A 169 -6.21 -22.11 -2.31
C ALA A 169 -6.05 -22.23 -3.84
N ARG A 170 -7.17 -22.33 -4.54
CA ARG A 170 -7.27 -22.35 -6.00
C ARG A 170 -8.19 -21.23 -6.48
N GLY A 171 -8.05 -20.91 -7.76
CA GLY A 171 -8.74 -19.79 -8.38
C GLY A 171 -7.92 -18.51 -8.36
N GLY A 172 -8.51 -17.47 -8.92
CA GLY A 172 -7.90 -16.19 -9.20
C GLY A 172 -7.43 -16.11 -10.65
N SER A 173 -7.69 -14.97 -11.29
CA SER A 173 -7.19 -14.67 -12.62
C SER A 173 -5.68 -14.48 -12.59
N GLU A 174 -4.96 -15.12 -13.49
CA GLU A 174 -3.49 -15.10 -13.55
C GLU A 174 -2.95 -13.66 -13.67
N VAL A 175 -2.14 -13.24 -12.71
CA VAL A 175 -1.48 -11.93 -12.70
C VAL A 175 -0.13 -12.02 -13.41
N VAL A 176 -0.06 -11.53 -14.65
CA VAL A 176 1.17 -11.53 -15.46
C VAL A 176 2.15 -10.46 -14.97
N LEU A 177 3.22 -10.90 -14.29
CA LEU A 177 4.26 -10.03 -13.74
C LEU A 177 5.44 -9.84 -14.71
N ALA A 178 5.79 -8.58 -14.99
CA ALA A 178 6.93 -8.19 -15.81
C ALA A 178 8.28 -8.65 -15.24
N ASP A 179 8.36 -8.85 -13.91
CA ASP A 179 9.54 -9.36 -13.22
C ASP A 179 9.34 -10.73 -12.55
N GLY A 180 8.32 -11.50 -12.97
CA GLY A 180 8.01 -12.82 -12.43
C GLY A 180 9.20 -13.79 -12.47
N SER A 181 10.07 -13.69 -13.48
CA SER A 181 11.31 -14.47 -13.59
C SER A 181 12.36 -14.19 -12.51
N LYS A 182 12.18 -13.15 -11.68
CA LYS A 182 13.03 -12.86 -10.51
C LYS A 182 12.54 -13.53 -9.23
N ILE A 183 11.28 -14.00 -9.20
CA ILE A 183 10.70 -14.69 -8.04
C ILE A 183 11.45 -16.01 -7.83
N SER A 184 11.78 -16.31 -6.58
CA SER A 184 12.41 -17.59 -6.25
C SER A 184 11.43 -18.75 -6.48
N PRO A 185 11.86 -19.91 -7.04
CA PRO A 185 10.94 -21.02 -7.33
C PRO A 185 10.17 -21.58 -6.12
N TRP A 186 10.67 -21.39 -4.90
CA TRP A 186 9.96 -21.77 -3.66
C TRP A 186 8.85 -20.78 -3.27
N ALA A 187 8.93 -19.54 -3.76
CA ALA A 187 8.01 -18.44 -3.45
C ALA A 187 6.95 -18.22 -4.54
N ASP A 188 7.17 -18.73 -5.77
CA ASP A 188 6.31 -18.54 -6.95
C ASP A 188 4.80 -18.72 -6.66
N LYS A 189 4.39 -19.92 -6.19
CA LYS A 189 3.00 -20.20 -5.77
C LYS A 189 2.51 -19.21 -4.71
N ALA A 190 3.36 -18.84 -3.75
CA ALA A 190 2.98 -17.93 -2.67
C ALA A 190 2.81 -16.47 -3.13
N VAL A 191 3.63 -16.00 -4.07
CA VAL A 191 3.49 -14.65 -4.65
C VAL A 191 2.22 -14.58 -5.50
N SER A 192 1.95 -15.58 -6.35
CA SER A 192 0.69 -15.68 -7.10
C SER A 192 -0.52 -15.68 -6.16
N LEU A 193 -0.52 -16.52 -5.12
CA LEU A 193 -1.61 -16.56 -4.14
C LEU A 193 -1.77 -15.26 -3.35
N ALA A 194 -0.67 -14.60 -2.95
CA ALA A 194 -0.74 -13.32 -2.25
C ALA A 194 -1.36 -12.20 -3.10
N LEU A 195 -1.13 -12.23 -4.43
CA LEU A 195 -1.76 -11.31 -5.38
C LEU A 195 -3.24 -11.67 -5.60
N HIS A 196 -3.56 -12.94 -5.82
CA HIS A 196 -4.95 -13.40 -6.04
C HIS A 196 -5.86 -13.15 -4.81
N LEU A 197 -5.30 -13.30 -3.60
CA LEU A 197 -5.98 -13.07 -2.31
C LEU A 197 -5.85 -11.62 -1.82
N GLY A 198 -5.31 -10.70 -2.62
CA GLY A 198 -5.21 -9.27 -2.31
C GLY A 198 -4.35 -8.94 -1.08
N LEU A 199 -3.50 -9.87 -0.63
CA LEU A 199 -2.65 -9.72 0.55
C LEU A 199 -1.46 -8.79 0.29
N MET A 200 -1.00 -8.75 -0.96
CA MET A 200 0.06 -7.86 -1.42
C MET A 200 -0.27 -7.35 -2.82
N ASN A 201 0.24 -6.16 -3.14
CA ASN A 201 0.06 -5.52 -4.45
C ASN A 201 1.37 -5.52 -5.24
N ALA A 202 1.26 -5.56 -6.57
CA ALA A 202 2.35 -5.22 -7.49
C ALA A 202 2.33 -3.73 -7.81
N ASP A 203 3.51 -3.15 -8.06
CA ASP A 203 3.66 -1.76 -8.48
C ASP A 203 3.55 -1.72 -10.01
N GLY A 204 2.34 -1.47 -10.50
CA GLY A 204 1.98 -1.75 -11.90
C GLY A 204 2.04 -3.26 -12.15
N ASN A 205 2.87 -3.70 -13.11
CA ASN A 205 3.08 -5.12 -13.39
C ASN A 205 4.36 -5.69 -12.76
N ALA A 206 5.04 -4.97 -11.85
CA ALA A 206 6.26 -5.45 -11.18
C ALA A 206 5.99 -5.77 -9.70
N PHE A 207 6.32 -6.99 -9.26
CA PHE A 207 6.16 -7.38 -7.85
C PHE A 207 7.38 -7.03 -7.00
N ASN A 208 8.57 -6.87 -7.59
CA ASN A 208 9.85 -6.65 -6.91
C ASN A 208 10.11 -7.67 -5.78
N PRO A 209 10.19 -8.98 -6.09
CA PRO A 209 10.22 -10.06 -5.09
C PRO A 209 11.36 -9.96 -4.08
N ARG A 210 12.53 -9.47 -4.51
CA ARG A 210 13.74 -9.32 -3.69
C ARG A 210 13.87 -7.94 -3.04
N GLY A 211 12.87 -7.06 -3.21
CA GLY A 211 12.81 -5.79 -2.49
C GLY A 211 12.60 -6.05 -0.99
N ASN A 212 13.34 -5.32 -0.15
CA ASN A 212 13.13 -5.36 1.30
C ASN A 212 11.90 -4.53 1.68
N VAL A 213 11.23 -4.92 2.77
CA VAL A 213 10.03 -4.23 3.26
C VAL A 213 10.40 -3.17 4.30
N GLU A 214 9.93 -1.94 4.14
CA GLU A 214 10.10 -0.89 5.16
C GLU A 214 9.05 -1.01 6.28
N ARG A 215 9.40 -0.52 7.47
CA ARG A 215 8.52 -0.56 8.65
C ARG A 215 7.25 0.28 8.49
N GLN A 216 7.24 1.30 7.63
CA GLN A 216 6.01 2.04 7.29
C GLN A 216 5.07 1.28 6.35
N ASP A 217 5.59 0.39 5.49
CA ASP A 217 4.78 -0.33 4.50
C ASP A 217 3.94 -1.45 5.14
N ILE A 218 4.48 -2.10 6.18
CA ILE A 218 3.81 -3.22 6.85
C ILE A 218 2.46 -2.82 7.47
N ALA A 219 2.28 -1.53 7.81
CA ALA A 219 1.08 -1.03 8.48
C ALA A 219 -0.21 -1.26 7.67
N ALA A 220 -0.16 -1.00 6.36
CA ALA A 220 -1.32 -1.19 5.48
C ALA A 220 -1.67 -2.67 5.31
N TYR A 221 -0.67 -3.54 5.16
CA TYR A 221 -0.89 -4.99 5.06
C TYR A 221 -1.45 -5.57 6.36
N LEU A 222 -0.90 -5.17 7.52
CA LEU A 222 -1.41 -5.66 8.82
C LEU A 222 -2.86 -5.23 9.04
N LEU A 223 -3.20 -4.00 8.68
CA LEU A 223 -4.57 -3.51 8.78
C LEU A 223 -5.50 -4.22 7.82
N ASP A 224 -5.19 -4.35 6.52
CA ASP A 224 -6.17 -4.93 5.59
C ASP A 224 -6.34 -6.43 5.84
N ILE A 225 -5.23 -7.17 6.00
CA ILE A 225 -5.24 -8.62 6.17
C ILE A 225 -5.87 -8.99 7.52
N PHE A 226 -5.29 -8.53 8.65
CA PHE A 226 -5.58 -9.05 9.99
C PHE A 226 -6.68 -8.26 10.71
N GLN A 227 -7.87 -8.19 10.10
CA GLN A 227 -9.07 -7.63 10.70
C GLN A 227 -10.10 -8.71 11.05
N THR A 228 -10.77 -8.54 12.18
CA THR A 228 -12.03 -9.22 12.52
C THR A 228 -13.17 -8.22 12.42
N GLN A 229 -14.09 -8.38 11.46
CA GLN A 229 -15.19 -7.44 11.23
C GLN A 229 -16.46 -8.15 10.77
N GLU A 230 -17.61 -7.66 11.24
CA GLU A 230 -18.91 -7.93 10.65
C GLU A 230 -19.13 -6.94 9.49
N ARG A 231 -19.36 -7.46 8.28
CA ARG A 231 -19.53 -6.68 7.05
C ARG A 231 -20.87 -7.02 6.38
N SER A 232 -21.34 -6.14 5.49
CA SER A 232 -22.52 -6.36 4.64
C SER A 232 -22.23 -5.85 3.24
N ALA A 233 -22.17 -6.74 2.26
CA ALA A 233 -21.71 -6.42 0.91
C ALA A 233 -22.14 -7.48 -0.12
N ALA A 234 -22.15 -7.09 -1.40
CA ALA A 234 -22.51 -7.98 -2.51
C ALA A 234 -21.32 -8.85 -2.97
N ILE A 235 -21.60 -10.11 -3.32
CA ILE A 235 -20.65 -10.98 -4.02
C ILE A 235 -20.52 -10.48 -5.47
N ASN A 236 -19.31 -10.09 -5.88
CA ASN A 236 -19.03 -9.75 -7.27
C ASN A 236 -18.76 -11.00 -8.12
N ARG A 237 -18.03 -11.98 -7.56
CA ARG A 237 -17.57 -13.18 -8.29
C ARG A 237 -17.20 -14.29 -7.30
N ILE A 238 -17.33 -15.53 -7.74
CA ILE A 238 -16.82 -16.73 -7.07
C ILE A 238 -15.78 -17.36 -8.01
N ASP A 239 -14.66 -17.83 -7.45
CA ASP A 239 -13.53 -18.38 -8.22
C ASP A 239 -12.77 -19.41 -7.37
N GLY A 240 -13.01 -20.71 -7.60
CA GLY A 240 -12.32 -21.80 -6.92
C GLY A 240 -12.56 -21.86 -5.40
N ASP A 241 -11.53 -21.53 -4.63
CA ASP A 241 -11.55 -21.44 -3.16
C ASP A 241 -11.72 -19.99 -2.66
N MET A 242 -12.05 -19.04 -3.55
CA MET A 242 -12.21 -17.62 -3.23
C MET A 242 -13.60 -17.07 -3.57
N VAL A 243 -14.07 -16.13 -2.76
CA VAL A 243 -15.25 -15.28 -3.04
C VAL A 243 -14.81 -13.82 -3.03
N ILE A 244 -15.15 -13.07 -4.09
CA ILE A 244 -14.84 -11.64 -4.20
C ILE A 244 -16.09 -10.88 -3.75
N ILE A 245 -15.95 -10.12 -2.66
CA ILE A 245 -17.03 -9.36 -2.01
C ILE A 245 -16.60 -7.89 -1.91
N ASP A 246 -17.38 -6.98 -2.47
CA ASP A 246 -17.04 -5.55 -2.63
C ASP A 246 -15.63 -5.32 -3.22
N GLY A 247 -15.30 -6.09 -4.26
CA GLY A 247 -13.99 -6.10 -4.92
C GLY A 247 -12.85 -6.74 -4.11
N LYS A 248 -13.07 -7.11 -2.84
CA LYS A 248 -12.06 -7.75 -2.00
C LYS A 248 -12.16 -9.28 -2.06
N PRO A 249 -11.08 -10.01 -2.37
CA PRO A 249 -11.05 -11.47 -2.33
C PRO A 249 -11.00 -11.98 -0.88
N TYR A 250 -11.83 -12.97 -0.58
CA TYR A 250 -11.84 -13.72 0.67
C TYR A 250 -11.67 -15.21 0.41
N LEU A 251 -10.91 -15.88 1.27
CA LEU A 251 -10.79 -17.33 1.27
C LEU A 251 -12.04 -17.98 1.88
N ILE A 252 -12.53 -19.04 1.23
CA ILE A 252 -13.63 -19.88 1.72
C ILE A 252 -13.14 -21.33 1.83
N SER A 253 -13.45 -21.98 2.95
CA SER A 253 -12.96 -23.33 3.26
C SER A 253 -14.02 -24.21 3.93
N GLY A 254 -13.79 -25.52 3.91
CA GLY A 254 -14.70 -26.52 4.48
C GLY A 254 -16.13 -26.37 3.97
N ALA A 255 -17.11 -26.53 4.86
CA ALA A 255 -18.53 -26.49 4.50
C ALA A 255 -19.06 -25.06 4.16
N LEU A 256 -18.27 -24.00 4.36
CA LEU A 256 -18.56 -22.69 3.77
C LEU A 256 -18.18 -22.64 2.28
N LYS A 257 -17.20 -23.42 1.84
CA LYS A 257 -16.91 -23.57 0.41
C LYS A 257 -18.03 -24.32 -0.32
N ASP A 258 -18.60 -25.35 0.29
CA ASP A 258 -19.75 -26.08 -0.30
C ASP A 258 -20.99 -25.20 -0.46
N LEU A 259 -21.05 -24.09 0.28
CA LEU A 259 -22.12 -23.09 0.25
C LEU A 259 -21.79 -21.92 -0.69
N LEU A 260 -20.64 -21.27 -0.54
CA LEU A 260 -20.24 -20.06 -1.27
C LEU A 260 -19.43 -20.33 -2.55
N GLY A 261 -19.19 -21.60 -2.89
CA GLY A 261 -18.46 -22.02 -4.09
C GLY A 261 -19.36 -22.18 -5.33
N GLU A 262 -18.75 -22.69 -6.39
CA GLU A 262 -19.31 -22.85 -7.75
C GLU A 262 -20.71 -23.50 -7.77
N ARG A 263 -21.00 -24.44 -6.85
CA ARG A 263 -22.30 -25.14 -6.71
C ARG A 263 -23.51 -24.19 -6.69
N ASN A 264 -23.36 -23.02 -6.05
CA ASN A 264 -24.42 -22.06 -5.82
C ASN A 264 -24.18 -20.72 -6.54
N GLN A 265 -23.19 -20.67 -7.45
CA GLN A 265 -22.75 -19.43 -8.11
C GLN A 265 -23.88 -18.71 -8.84
N ASP A 266 -24.75 -19.45 -9.54
CA ASP A 266 -25.92 -18.94 -10.27
C ASP A 266 -26.93 -18.17 -9.37
N ALA A 267 -26.97 -18.43 -8.07
CA ALA A 267 -27.81 -17.71 -7.11
C ALA A 267 -27.03 -16.71 -6.24
N LEU A 268 -25.74 -16.92 -6.05
CA LEU A 268 -24.93 -16.12 -5.12
C LEU A 268 -24.21 -14.94 -5.77
N VAL A 269 -23.91 -14.95 -7.08
CA VAL A 269 -23.35 -13.76 -7.74
C VAL A 269 -24.38 -12.63 -7.71
N GLY A 270 -23.97 -11.46 -7.22
CA GLY A 270 -24.84 -10.31 -6.94
C GLY A 270 -25.55 -10.35 -5.57
N ALA A 271 -25.65 -11.52 -4.91
CA ALA A 271 -26.30 -11.66 -3.61
C ALA A 271 -25.55 -10.87 -2.52
N VAL A 272 -26.30 -10.28 -1.59
CA VAL A 272 -25.75 -9.50 -0.48
C VAL A 272 -25.57 -10.40 0.73
N LEU A 273 -24.32 -10.58 1.16
CA LEU A 273 -23.99 -11.31 2.38
C LEU A 273 -23.92 -10.36 3.57
N LYS A 274 -24.43 -10.80 4.73
CA LYS A 274 -23.97 -10.30 6.03
C LYS A 274 -23.11 -11.37 6.68
N TYR A 275 -21.86 -11.06 6.93
CA TYR A 275 -20.85 -12.06 7.31
C TYR A 275 -19.85 -11.50 8.30
N LYS A 276 -19.21 -12.39 9.07
CA LYS A 276 -17.99 -12.06 9.81
C LYS A 276 -16.80 -12.59 9.05
N SER A 277 -15.84 -11.71 8.80
CA SER A 277 -14.53 -12.09 8.27
C SER A 277 -13.46 -11.99 9.35
N VAL A 278 -12.50 -12.91 9.31
CA VAL A 278 -11.28 -12.89 10.13
C VAL A 278 -10.11 -13.19 9.19
N ASN A 279 -9.08 -12.34 9.15
CA ASN A 279 -7.84 -12.64 8.43
C ASN A 279 -8.07 -13.01 6.94
N HIS A 280 -8.82 -12.19 6.21
CA HIS A 280 -9.28 -12.45 4.83
C HIS A 280 -10.02 -13.79 4.60
N ASN A 281 -10.47 -14.49 5.65
CA ASN A 281 -11.38 -15.64 5.56
C ASN A 281 -12.82 -15.21 5.87
N VAL A 282 -13.81 -15.84 5.25
CA VAL A 282 -15.21 -15.78 5.73
C VAL A 282 -15.40 -16.86 6.80
N ASN A 283 -15.78 -16.46 8.02
CA ASN A 283 -15.87 -17.36 9.17
C ASN A 283 -17.32 -17.67 9.56
N ASP A 284 -18.20 -16.65 9.61
CA ASP A 284 -19.63 -16.80 9.90
C ASP A 284 -20.47 -16.14 8.82
N LEU A 285 -21.56 -16.79 8.40
CA LEU A 285 -22.62 -16.19 7.60
C LEU A 285 -23.85 -15.91 8.47
N LEU A 286 -24.16 -14.64 8.66
CA LEU A 286 -25.30 -14.16 9.46
C LEU A 286 -26.55 -13.98 8.60
N ARG A 287 -26.37 -13.66 7.31
CA ARG A 287 -27.47 -13.45 6.35
C ARG A 287 -27.01 -13.69 4.92
N ILE A 288 -27.87 -14.27 4.10
CA ILE A 288 -27.74 -14.31 2.63
C ILE A 288 -28.99 -13.61 2.08
N GLU A 289 -28.83 -12.56 1.28
CA GLU A 289 -29.93 -11.88 0.59
C GLU A 289 -29.79 -12.07 -0.92
N LEU A 290 -30.67 -12.90 -1.49
CA LEU A 290 -30.72 -13.16 -2.92
C LEU A 290 -31.40 -11.98 -3.63
N THR A 291 -30.63 -11.26 -4.43
CA THR A 291 -31.02 -10.03 -5.15
C THR A 291 -31.15 -10.23 -6.66
N GLN A 292 -30.65 -11.35 -7.19
CA GLN A 292 -30.74 -11.71 -8.61
C GLN A 292 -31.53 -13.00 -8.76
N GLY A 293 -32.40 -13.00 -9.78
CA GLY A 293 -33.37 -14.04 -10.05
C GLY A 293 -33.01 -14.88 -11.27
N GLY A 294 -33.60 -16.07 -11.36
CA GLY A 294 -33.51 -16.89 -12.57
C GLY A 294 -34.55 -16.53 -13.62
N THR A 295 -34.88 -17.50 -14.45
CA THR A 295 -36.02 -17.46 -15.38
C THR A 295 -36.95 -18.65 -15.13
N ALA A 296 -38.16 -18.63 -15.70
CA ALA A 296 -39.11 -19.74 -15.60
C ALA A 296 -38.55 -21.10 -16.05
N GLY A 297 -37.63 -21.12 -17.02
CA GLY A 297 -36.97 -22.34 -17.49
C GLY A 297 -35.69 -22.72 -16.73
N LYS A 298 -35.04 -21.75 -16.06
CA LYS A 298 -33.83 -21.94 -15.26
C LYS A 298 -33.88 -21.04 -14.02
N PRO A 299 -34.53 -21.46 -12.92
CA PRO A 299 -34.53 -20.70 -11.68
C PRO A 299 -33.12 -20.63 -11.07
N ALA A 300 -32.80 -19.53 -10.40
CA ALA A 300 -31.53 -19.39 -9.70
C ALA A 300 -31.55 -20.29 -8.46
N LYS A 301 -30.65 -21.27 -8.42
CA LYS A 301 -30.68 -22.35 -7.42
C LYS A 301 -29.68 -22.11 -6.30
N LEU A 302 -30.18 -22.09 -5.06
CA LEU A 302 -29.40 -22.11 -3.83
C LEU A 302 -29.59 -23.46 -3.13
N ASP A 303 -28.54 -24.28 -3.09
CA ASP A 303 -28.53 -25.57 -2.41
C ASP A 303 -27.74 -25.49 -1.10
N LEU A 304 -28.49 -25.57 0.00
CA LEU A 304 -28.03 -25.47 1.38
C LEU A 304 -27.89 -26.83 2.05
N LYS A 305 -28.14 -27.95 1.34
CA LYS A 305 -28.05 -29.30 1.91
C LYS A 305 -26.61 -29.65 2.31
N GLY A 306 -26.46 -30.10 3.56
CA GLY A 306 -25.18 -30.38 4.20
C GLY A 306 -24.41 -29.14 4.68
N THR A 307 -24.93 -27.93 4.47
CA THR A 307 -24.22 -26.68 4.84
C THR A 307 -24.46 -26.29 6.30
N PRO A 308 -23.52 -25.58 6.95
CA PRO A 308 -23.65 -25.17 8.36
C PRO A 308 -24.52 -23.93 8.54
N PHE A 309 -25.16 -23.41 7.49
CA PHE A 309 -25.88 -22.13 7.53
C PHE A 309 -27.01 -22.13 8.58
N LYS A 310 -27.01 -21.09 9.45
CA LYS A 310 -28.03 -20.83 10.48
C LYS A 310 -28.52 -19.38 10.48
N GLY A 311 -28.02 -18.56 9.55
CA GLY A 311 -28.42 -17.16 9.39
C GLY A 311 -29.80 -16.99 8.76
N GLU A 312 -30.20 -15.74 8.57
CA GLU A 312 -31.42 -15.39 7.84
C GLU A 312 -31.22 -15.54 6.33
N LEU A 313 -32.12 -16.26 5.65
CA LEU A 313 -32.17 -16.26 4.18
C LEU A 313 -33.22 -15.25 3.70
N ALA A 314 -32.78 -14.14 3.12
CA ALA A 314 -33.66 -13.18 2.49
C ALA A 314 -33.72 -13.39 0.97
N ILE A 315 -34.90 -13.16 0.39
CA ILE A 315 -35.15 -13.31 -1.04
C ILE A 315 -35.86 -12.04 -1.52
N ALA A 316 -35.23 -11.34 -2.45
CA ALA A 316 -35.70 -10.09 -3.07
C ALA A 316 -35.69 -10.20 -4.61
N ALA A 317 -35.89 -11.42 -5.13
CA ALA A 317 -35.80 -11.75 -6.54
C ALA A 317 -36.78 -12.86 -6.96
N ASP A 318 -37.11 -12.89 -8.25
CA ASP A 318 -38.05 -13.82 -8.87
C ASP A 318 -37.34 -15.10 -9.38
N HIS A 319 -38.09 -16.17 -9.62
CA HIS A 319 -37.61 -17.46 -10.09
C HIS A 319 -36.43 -18.02 -9.28
N ILE A 320 -36.62 -18.19 -7.98
CA ILE A 320 -35.63 -18.74 -7.05
C ILE A 320 -36.00 -20.18 -6.68
N ALA A 321 -34.99 -21.05 -6.55
CA ALA A 321 -35.15 -22.41 -6.02
C ALA A 321 -34.20 -22.65 -4.85
N VAL A 322 -34.74 -22.97 -3.67
CA VAL A 322 -33.97 -23.25 -2.45
C VAL A 322 -34.18 -24.70 -2.03
N ASP A 323 -33.09 -25.46 -1.96
CA ASP A 323 -33.03 -26.80 -1.37
C ASP A 323 -32.27 -26.70 -0.04
N GLY A 324 -32.77 -27.29 1.06
CA GLY A 324 -32.04 -27.24 2.33
C GLY A 324 -32.58 -28.18 3.42
N ASP A 325 -31.76 -28.49 4.42
CA ASP A 325 -32.15 -29.42 5.49
C ASP A 325 -33.03 -28.74 6.55
N SER A 326 -32.52 -27.68 7.18
CA SER A 326 -33.29 -26.87 8.15
C SER A 326 -32.76 -25.44 8.24
N LEU A 327 -33.66 -24.47 8.05
CA LEU A 327 -33.42 -23.03 8.12
C LEU A 327 -34.11 -22.42 9.35
N THR A 328 -33.48 -21.38 9.91
CA THR A 328 -33.99 -20.63 11.06
C THR A 328 -35.07 -19.64 10.60
N GLN A 329 -34.78 -18.83 9.58
CA GLN A 329 -35.73 -17.85 9.05
C GLN A 329 -35.53 -17.67 7.54
N VAL A 330 -36.65 -17.59 6.81
CA VAL A 330 -36.69 -17.13 5.42
C VAL A 330 -37.50 -15.85 5.35
N VAL A 331 -36.99 -14.79 4.71
CA VAL A 331 -37.67 -13.48 4.59
C VAL A 331 -37.88 -13.16 3.12
N LEU A 332 -39.14 -12.99 2.72
CA LEU A 332 -39.55 -12.71 1.35
C LEU A 332 -39.87 -11.22 1.22
N LYS A 333 -39.02 -10.50 0.49
CA LYS A 333 -38.97 -9.04 0.36
C LYS A 333 -39.56 -8.57 -0.98
N PRO A 334 -39.74 -7.25 -1.19
CA PRO A 334 -40.09 -6.71 -2.51
C PRO A 334 -39.13 -7.20 -3.59
N GLY A 335 -39.67 -7.67 -4.71
CA GLY A 335 -38.93 -8.37 -5.76
C GLY A 335 -39.02 -9.90 -5.70
N ALA A 336 -39.44 -10.49 -4.56
CA ALA A 336 -39.76 -11.92 -4.50
C ALA A 336 -41.04 -12.24 -5.30
N GLY A 337 -40.98 -13.28 -6.14
CA GLY A 337 -42.09 -13.71 -7.00
C GLY A 337 -42.31 -15.23 -6.94
N THR A 338 -41.84 -15.94 -7.96
CA THR A 338 -41.83 -17.41 -8.03
C THR A 338 -40.70 -17.97 -7.20
N LEU A 339 -41.04 -18.78 -6.19
CA LEU A 339 -40.12 -19.43 -5.27
C LEU A 339 -40.44 -20.93 -5.18
N VAL A 340 -39.43 -21.79 -5.30
CA VAL A 340 -39.50 -23.20 -4.90
C VAL A 340 -38.72 -23.36 -3.59
N LEU A 341 -39.38 -23.74 -2.50
CA LEU A 341 -38.76 -23.84 -1.17
C LEU A 341 -38.89 -25.27 -0.60
N ASN A 342 -37.83 -26.06 -0.81
CA ASN A 342 -37.71 -27.45 -0.36
C ASN A 342 -36.81 -27.52 0.88
N ALA A 343 -37.30 -26.98 2.01
CA ALA A 343 -36.59 -27.01 3.28
C ALA A 343 -37.55 -27.06 4.47
N LYS A 344 -37.07 -27.58 5.61
CA LYS A 344 -37.70 -27.30 6.90
C LYS A 344 -37.35 -25.87 7.32
N VAL A 345 -38.33 -25.06 7.70
CA VAL A 345 -38.09 -23.65 8.09
C VAL A 345 -38.79 -23.35 9.41
N ALA A 346 -38.12 -22.75 10.39
CA ALA A 346 -38.79 -22.40 11.64
C ALA A 346 -39.79 -21.24 11.47
N GLN A 347 -39.43 -20.20 10.72
CA GLN A 347 -40.35 -19.13 10.30
C GLN A 347 -40.11 -18.68 8.85
N VAL A 348 -41.17 -18.58 8.06
CA VAL A 348 -41.20 -17.84 6.77
C VAL A 348 -41.91 -16.51 7.02
N LEU A 349 -41.23 -15.40 6.76
CA LEU A 349 -41.74 -14.04 6.89
C LEU A 349 -42.02 -13.46 5.50
N VAL A 350 -43.25 -12.98 5.26
CA VAL A 350 -43.64 -12.34 3.99
C VAL A 350 -43.81 -10.85 4.22
N ASP A 351 -42.93 -10.07 3.60
CA ASP A 351 -42.86 -8.61 3.67
C ASP A 351 -42.83 -8.02 2.24
N THR A 352 -43.84 -8.38 1.44
CA THR A 352 -44.02 -7.87 0.08
C THR A 352 -45.50 -7.85 -0.32
N ASP A 353 -45.82 -6.88 -1.17
CA ASP A 353 -47.07 -6.66 -1.91
C ASP A 353 -47.05 -7.30 -3.31
N SER A 354 -45.89 -7.79 -3.76
CA SER A 354 -45.69 -8.37 -5.08
C SER A 354 -46.38 -9.74 -5.20
N PRO A 355 -46.95 -10.10 -6.37
CA PRO A 355 -47.56 -11.41 -6.58
C PRO A 355 -46.55 -12.55 -6.37
N LEU A 356 -46.76 -13.31 -5.29
CA LEU A 356 -45.82 -14.29 -4.78
C LEU A 356 -46.37 -15.72 -5.01
N LYS A 357 -45.60 -16.57 -5.68
CA LYS A 357 -45.97 -17.98 -5.94
C LYS A 357 -44.94 -18.89 -5.28
N ILE A 358 -45.30 -19.50 -4.14
CA ILE A 358 -44.41 -20.41 -3.41
C ILE A 358 -44.82 -21.86 -3.65
N GLU A 359 -43.94 -22.62 -4.29
CA GLU A 359 -44.05 -24.07 -4.51
C GLU A 359 -42.96 -24.83 -3.72
N GLY A 360 -42.95 -26.15 -3.85
CA GLY A 360 -42.02 -27.05 -3.16
C GLY A 360 -42.71 -27.99 -2.18
N ASN A 361 -41.91 -28.66 -1.35
CA ASN A 361 -42.35 -29.66 -0.37
C ASN A 361 -41.86 -29.37 1.06
N GLY A 362 -41.57 -28.10 1.37
CA GLY A 362 -41.10 -27.65 2.68
C GLY A 362 -42.12 -27.81 3.82
N THR A 363 -41.59 -27.87 5.05
CA THR A 363 -42.37 -27.92 6.30
C THR A 363 -42.01 -26.71 7.16
N TRP A 364 -42.98 -25.86 7.48
CA TRP A 364 -42.75 -24.56 8.11
C TRP A 364 -43.43 -24.46 9.48
N GLY A 365 -42.68 -24.05 10.50
CA GLY A 365 -43.21 -23.87 11.86
C GLY A 365 -44.15 -22.67 12.00
N GLU A 366 -43.88 -21.59 11.27
CA GLU A 366 -44.74 -20.42 11.18
C GLU A 366 -44.62 -19.76 9.80
N LEU A 367 -45.75 -19.50 9.14
CA LEU A 367 -45.86 -18.52 8.07
C LEU A 367 -46.37 -17.22 8.69
N LYS A 368 -45.55 -16.17 8.68
CA LYS A 368 -45.90 -14.84 9.19
C LYS A 368 -46.02 -13.87 8.03
N ILE A 369 -47.20 -13.30 7.82
CA ILE A 369 -47.44 -12.28 6.81
C ILE A 369 -47.39 -10.92 7.53
N ALA A 370 -46.41 -10.08 7.18
CA ALA A 370 -46.23 -8.76 7.76
C ALA A 370 -46.87 -7.65 6.90
N ASN A 371 -46.84 -7.80 5.58
CA ASN A 371 -47.43 -6.85 4.66
C ASN A 371 -48.95 -7.12 4.51
N PRO A 372 -49.85 -6.15 4.80
CA PRO A 372 -51.30 -6.32 4.70
C PRO A 372 -51.83 -6.41 3.26
N ASP A 373 -51.03 -6.02 2.26
CA ASP A 373 -51.36 -6.04 0.83
C ASP A 373 -50.71 -7.24 0.09
N ALA A 374 -50.17 -8.22 0.83
CA ALA A 374 -49.54 -9.40 0.25
C ALA A 374 -50.51 -10.25 -0.60
N ASN A 375 -50.04 -10.74 -1.75
CA ASN A 375 -50.82 -11.56 -2.67
C ASN A 375 -50.08 -12.89 -2.95
N ILE A 376 -50.43 -13.92 -2.20
CA ILE A 376 -49.66 -15.18 -2.11
C ILE A 376 -50.46 -16.34 -2.74
N LYS A 377 -49.79 -17.17 -3.54
CA LYS A 377 -50.25 -18.51 -3.94
C LYS A 377 -49.32 -19.56 -3.34
N LEU A 378 -49.89 -20.53 -2.63
CA LEU A 378 -49.16 -21.63 -2.00
C LEU A 378 -49.35 -22.94 -2.77
N GLY A 379 -48.26 -23.69 -2.96
CA GLY A 379 -48.25 -25.00 -3.60
C GLY A 379 -48.80 -26.11 -2.68
N PRO A 380 -49.47 -27.13 -3.24
CA PRO A 380 -50.29 -28.08 -2.48
C PRO A 380 -49.52 -29.08 -1.61
N ASN A 381 -48.18 -29.09 -1.68
CA ASN A 381 -47.29 -30.03 -0.98
C ASN A 381 -46.57 -29.37 0.21
N LEU A 382 -46.84 -28.10 0.51
CA LEU A 382 -46.32 -27.41 1.68
C LEU A 382 -47.06 -27.86 2.94
N THR A 383 -46.41 -27.77 4.11
CA THR A 383 -47.02 -28.01 5.42
C THR A 383 -46.67 -26.85 6.35
N ILE A 384 -47.67 -26.25 7.00
CA ILE A 384 -47.52 -25.02 7.79
C ILE A 384 -48.17 -25.22 9.17
N ASP A 385 -47.38 -25.24 10.23
CA ASP A 385 -47.85 -25.51 11.59
C ASP A 385 -48.61 -24.32 12.21
N LYS A 386 -48.33 -23.09 11.76
CA LYS A 386 -48.98 -21.85 12.24
C LYS A 386 -49.01 -20.78 11.15
N LEU A 387 -50.13 -20.05 11.05
CA LEU A 387 -50.23 -18.82 10.28
C LEU A 387 -50.34 -17.62 11.24
N GLN A 388 -49.57 -16.57 11.00
CA GLN A 388 -49.73 -15.26 11.63
C GLN A 388 -50.12 -14.22 10.57
N GLU A 389 -51.32 -13.67 10.73
CA GLU A 389 -51.89 -12.59 9.91
C GLU A 389 -51.43 -11.20 10.40
N PRO A 390 -51.36 -10.19 9.51
CA PRO A 390 -51.24 -8.79 9.90
C PRO A 390 -52.56 -8.26 10.47
N GLU A 391 -52.49 -7.24 11.32
CA GLU A 391 -53.65 -6.77 12.09
C GLU A 391 -54.78 -6.26 11.17
N GLY A 392 -55.95 -6.88 11.24
CA GLY A 392 -57.16 -6.47 10.50
C GLY A 392 -57.33 -7.08 9.10
N VAL A 393 -56.43 -7.94 8.62
CA VAL A 393 -56.55 -8.61 7.30
C VAL A 393 -56.50 -10.12 7.44
N SER A 394 -57.58 -10.80 7.02
CA SER A 394 -57.74 -12.26 7.12
C SER A 394 -57.02 -13.01 5.99
N ALA A 395 -56.63 -14.27 6.26
CA ALA A 395 -55.86 -15.11 5.34
C ALA A 395 -56.46 -15.30 3.94
N ASP A 396 -57.80 -15.28 3.81
CA ASP A 396 -58.50 -15.40 2.52
C ASP A 396 -58.27 -14.21 1.58
N LYS A 397 -57.86 -13.06 2.11
CA LYS A 397 -57.48 -11.88 1.32
C LYS A 397 -56.00 -11.88 0.93
N LEU A 398 -55.16 -12.52 1.72
CA LEU A 398 -53.70 -12.54 1.58
C LEU A 398 -53.19 -13.73 0.75
N ILE A 399 -53.92 -14.85 0.82
CA ILE A 399 -53.58 -16.11 0.15
C ILE A 399 -54.67 -16.39 -0.89
N ALA A 400 -54.37 -16.10 -2.16
CA ALA A 400 -55.32 -16.15 -3.27
C ALA A 400 -55.92 -17.56 -3.54
N ASN A 401 -55.31 -18.63 -3.02
CA ASN A 401 -55.85 -19.99 -3.05
C ASN A 401 -56.12 -20.58 -1.66
N TYR A 402 -56.41 -19.73 -0.66
CA TYR A 402 -56.58 -20.15 0.75
C TYR A 402 -57.54 -21.33 0.94
N ASP A 403 -58.68 -21.36 0.25
CA ASP A 403 -59.66 -22.45 0.38
C ASP A 403 -59.14 -23.83 -0.04
N GLU A 404 -58.17 -23.88 -0.96
CA GLU A 404 -57.51 -25.11 -1.41
C GLU A 404 -56.46 -25.58 -0.39
N VAL A 405 -55.70 -24.62 0.18
CA VAL A 405 -54.52 -24.88 1.02
C VAL A 405 -54.78 -24.83 2.53
N LYS A 406 -55.94 -24.35 3.00
CA LYS A 406 -56.27 -24.24 4.44
C LYS A 406 -56.23 -25.55 5.23
N LYS A 407 -56.15 -26.71 4.56
CA LYS A 407 -55.91 -28.03 5.20
C LYS A 407 -54.43 -28.30 5.48
N GLN A 408 -53.52 -27.64 4.77
CA GLN A 408 -52.06 -27.70 4.96
C GLN A 408 -51.59 -26.73 6.06
N ILE A 409 -52.46 -25.79 6.44
CA ILE A 409 -52.25 -24.83 7.53
C ILE A 409 -52.96 -25.37 8.78
N ALA A 410 -52.21 -25.73 9.81
CA ALA A 410 -52.78 -26.33 11.02
C ALA A 410 -53.58 -25.29 11.83
N GLY A 411 -54.90 -25.28 11.62
CA GLY A 411 -55.83 -24.37 12.31
C GLY A 411 -57.32 -24.55 11.97
N GLY A 412 -57.67 -25.35 10.96
CA GLY A 412 -59.05 -25.60 10.53
C GLY A 412 -59.83 -26.58 11.44
N VAL A 413 -60.73 -26.03 12.26
CA VAL A 413 -61.67 -26.68 13.19
C VAL A 413 -62.21 -28.06 12.77
N ALA A 414 -62.16 -29.02 13.70
CA ALA A 414 -62.94 -30.26 13.65
C ALA A 414 -64.37 -30.05 14.19
N SER A 415 -65.38 -30.55 13.47
CA SER A 415 -66.77 -30.69 13.94
C SER A 415 -67.40 -31.93 13.31
N GLY A 416 -68.19 -32.69 14.08
CA GLY A 416 -68.68 -34.02 13.69
C GLY A 416 -70.19 -34.13 13.46
N GLY A 417 -70.63 -35.25 12.87
CA GLY A 417 -72.05 -35.60 12.67
C GLY A 417 -72.22 -37.04 12.15
N THR A 418 -73.18 -37.77 12.73
CA THR A 418 -73.57 -39.18 12.46
C THR A 418 -74.54 -39.31 11.23
N THR A 419 -74.98 -40.45 10.67
CA THR A 419 -75.60 -41.69 11.24
C THR A 419 -75.83 -42.83 10.19
N THR A 420 -75.79 -44.10 10.67
CA THR A 420 -76.61 -45.32 10.32
C THR A 420 -76.65 -46.04 8.95
N THR A 421 -76.77 -47.38 9.03
CA THR A 421 -77.05 -48.41 7.97
C THR A 421 -78.56 -48.73 7.82
N PRO A 422 -79.00 -49.57 6.82
CA PRO A 422 -79.28 -51.00 7.11
C PRO A 422 -79.13 -52.00 5.92
N GLY A 423 -79.33 -53.31 6.16
CA GLY A 423 -79.40 -54.40 5.14
C GLY A 423 -80.72 -55.21 5.19
N SER A 424 -80.88 -56.25 4.34
CA SER A 424 -82.13 -57.06 4.21
C SER A 424 -81.90 -58.52 3.70
N SER A 425 -82.87 -59.44 3.89
CA SER A 425 -82.74 -60.91 3.67
C SER A 425 -84.08 -61.70 3.49
N GLY A 426 -84.02 -62.99 3.06
CA GLY A 426 -85.07 -64.05 3.20
C GLY A 426 -85.47 -64.84 1.92
N SER A 427 -86.18 -66.00 1.89
CA SER A 427 -86.35 -67.16 2.83
C SER A 427 -87.26 -68.33 2.26
N SER A 428 -87.20 -69.57 2.80
CA SER A 428 -88.16 -70.77 2.74
C SER A 428 -88.35 -71.63 1.45
N GLY A 429 -88.86 -72.91 1.44
CA GLY A 429 -88.94 -73.95 2.51
C GLY A 429 -89.95 -75.18 2.42
N SER A 430 -89.52 -76.37 1.92
CA SER A 430 -89.79 -77.77 2.48
C SER A 430 -91.03 -78.71 2.16
N SER A 431 -90.78 -80.06 2.12
CA SER A 431 -91.66 -81.31 2.28
C SER A 431 -92.66 -81.79 1.17
N GLY A 432 -93.14 -83.07 1.04
CA GLY A 432 -92.75 -84.42 1.59
C GLY A 432 -93.81 -85.60 1.54
N SER A 433 -93.41 -86.89 1.31
CA SER A 433 -94.11 -88.23 1.57
C SER A 433 -95.34 -88.72 0.71
N SER A 434 -95.81 -90.01 0.64
CA SER A 434 -95.22 -91.42 0.65
C SER A 434 -96.25 -92.62 0.58
N ASP A 435 -95.86 -93.80 0.00
CA ASP A 435 -96.32 -95.24 0.15
C ASP A 435 -97.45 -95.95 -0.71
N SER A 436 -97.42 -97.30 -0.79
CA SER A 436 -98.00 -98.32 -1.76
C SER A 436 -99.25 -99.14 -1.25
N PRO A 437 -99.81 -100.29 -1.83
CA PRO A 437 -99.37 -101.25 -2.91
C PRO A 437 -100.39 -102.04 -3.85
N SER A 438 -99.86 -102.54 -4.99
CA SER A 438 -100.04 -103.83 -5.76
C SER A 438 -101.40 -104.51 -6.14
N ASN A 439 -101.53 -104.99 -7.41
CA ASN A 439 -101.58 -106.43 -7.82
C ASN A 439 -101.62 -106.65 -9.36
N SER A 440 -101.01 -107.75 -9.87
CA SER A 440 -100.83 -108.17 -11.29
C SER A 440 -99.91 -107.28 -12.13
N ASN A 441 -98.98 -107.86 -12.90
CA ASN A 441 -98.01 -107.12 -13.74
C ASN A 441 -98.15 -107.47 -15.22
N ARG A 442 -98.06 -106.46 -16.09
CA ARG A 442 -98.18 -106.51 -17.57
C ARG A 442 -96.99 -105.77 -18.17
N ASN A 443 -96.34 -106.37 -19.17
CA ASN A 443 -95.17 -105.78 -19.81
C ASN A 443 -95.33 -104.28 -20.18
N PRO A 444 -94.23 -103.49 -20.10
CA PRO A 444 -94.24 -102.09 -20.51
C PRO A 444 -94.67 -101.91 -21.97
N VAL A 445 -95.31 -100.78 -22.27
CA VAL A 445 -95.66 -100.37 -23.64
C VAL A 445 -94.93 -99.09 -24.02
N VAL A 446 -94.61 -98.96 -25.32
CA VAL A 446 -94.17 -97.68 -25.88
C VAL A 446 -95.41 -96.81 -26.06
N VAL A 447 -95.44 -95.66 -25.39
CA VAL A 447 -96.53 -94.68 -25.48
C VAL A 447 -96.20 -93.52 -26.41
N ASN A 448 -94.93 -93.12 -26.46
CA ASN A 448 -94.42 -92.11 -27.39
C ASN A 448 -93.18 -92.65 -28.12
N ALA A 449 -93.10 -92.42 -29.43
CA ALA A 449 -91.87 -92.69 -30.17
C ALA A 449 -90.82 -91.60 -29.92
N LEU A 450 -89.56 -91.94 -30.13
CA LEU A 450 -88.45 -90.98 -30.21
C LEU A 450 -88.14 -90.72 -31.67
N GLU A 451 -88.13 -89.45 -32.06
CA GLU A 451 -87.82 -89.03 -33.42
C GLU A 451 -86.32 -89.21 -33.75
N PRO A 452 -85.96 -89.41 -35.03
CA PRO A 452 -84.57 -89.43 -35.46
C PRO A 452 -83.80 -88.15 -35.10
N LEU A 453 -82.56 -88.30 -34.61
CA LEU A 453 -81.68 -87.18 -34.25
C LEU A 453 -80.68 -86.91 -35.38
N THR A 454 -80.42 -85.65 -35.72
CA THR A 454 -79.36 -85.27 -36.68
C THR A 454 -78.62 -84.01 -36.21
N HIS A 455 -77.30 -84.11 -36.05
CA HIS A 455 -76.43 -83.08 -35.47
C HIS A 455 -75.02 -83.09 -36.10
N ALA A 456 -74.15 -82.16 -35.71
CA ALA A 456 -72.71 -82.23 -36.03
C ALA A 456 -71.97 -83.14 -35.03
N VAL A 457 -70.72 -83.53 -35.32
CA VAL A 457 -69.93 -84.40 -34.40
C VAL A 457 -69.47 -83.65 -33.14
N ASP A 458 -69.26 -82.33 -33.25
CA ASP A 458 -68.78 -81.43 -32.20
C ASP A 458 -69.89 -80.87 -31.29
N ASP A 459 -71.16 -81.12 -31.63
CA ASP A 459 -72.36 -80.72 -30.89
C ASP A 459 -72.44 -81.27 -29.43
N GLY A 460 -71.51 -82.15 -29.05
CA GLY A 460 -71.39 -82.75 -27.72
C GLY A 460 -72.47 -83.80 -27.40
N PRO A 461 -72.43 -84.40 -26.19
CA PRO A 461 -73.45 -85.34 -25.73
C PRO A 461 -74.83 -84.68 -25.70
N LYS A 462 -75.84 -85.32 -26.29
CA LYS A 462 -77.24 -84.90 -26.22
C LYS A 462 -78.00 -85.79 -25.24
N THR A 463 -78.77 -85.18 -24.34
CA THR A 463 -79.63 -85.90 -23.40
C THR A 463 -81.08 -85.80 -23.84
N LEU A 464 -81.72 -86.96 -23.99
CA LEU A 464 -83.15 -87.14 -24.28
C LEU A 464 -83.82 -87.74 -23.05
N SER A 465 -85.01 -87.25 -22.67
CA SER A 465 -85.75 -87.86 -21.58
C SER A 465 -86.62 -89.01 -22.08
N LEU A 466 -86.53 -90.15 -21.40
CA LEU A 466 -87.40 -91.32 -21.57
C LEU A 466 -88.70 -91.22 -20.77
N ALA A 467 -88.89 -90.15 -20.00
CA ALA A 467 -90.11 -89.91 -19.23
C ALA A 467 -91.34 -89.86 -20.17
N GLY A 468 -92.25 -90.82 -20.03
CA GLY A 468 -93.42 -90.95 -20.88
C GLY A 468 -93.16 -91.57 -22.27
N VAL A 469 -91.94 -92.02 -22.58
CA VAL A 469 -91.64 -92.82 -23.78
C VAL A 469 -92.17 -94.24 -23.59
N PHE A 470 -91.95 -94.80 -22.41
CA PHE A 470 -92.52 -96.06 -21.95
C PHE A 470 -93.52 -95.81 -20.81
N ALA A 471 -94.56 -96.63 -20.74
CA ALA A 471 -95.47 -96.69 -19.61
C ALA A 471 -95.71 -98.15 -19.22
N ASP A 472 -95.70 -98.40 -17.92
CA ASP A 472 -96.20 -99.63 -17.35
C ASP A 472 -97.71 -99.53 -17.12
N ALA A 473 -98.45 -100.60 -17.42
CA ALA A 473 -99.91 -100.56 -17.31
C ALA A 473 -100.41 -100.83 -15.89
N ASP A 474 -99.57 -101.38 -15.02
CA ASP A 474 -99.84 -101.66 -13.60
C ASP A 474 -99.12 -100.67 -12.67
N GLY A 475 -98.32 -99.77 -13.24
CA GLY A 475 -97.60 -98.71 -12.53
C GLY A 475 -96.28 -99.16 -11.92
N ASP A 476 -95.73 -100.29 -12.37
CA ASP A 476 -94.43 -100.78 -11.90
C ASP A 476 -93.27 -99.88 -12.38
N ALA A 477 -92.24 -99.77 -11.55
CA ALA A 477 -91.14 -98.83 -11.74
C ALA A 477 -90.17 -99.30 -12.83
N LEU A 478 -90.19 -98.62 -13.98
CA LEU A 478 -89.37 -98.97 -15.13
C LEU A 478 -87.89 -98.64 -14.94
N THR A 479 -87.04 -99.64 -15.15
CA THR A 479 -85.61 -99.46 -15.37
C THR A 479 -85.31 -99.45 -16.87
N HIS A 480 -84.28 -98.70 -17.28
CA HIS A 480 -83.99 -98.46 -18.69
C HIS A 480 -82.54 -98.79 -19.02
N THR A 481 -82.33 -99.41 -20.18
CA THR A 481 -81.01 -99.62 -20.79
C THR A 481 -81.02 -99.11 -22.23
N ALA A 482 -79.87 -98.70 -22.76
CA ALA A 482 -79.72 -98.34 -24.16
C ALA A 482 -78.43 -98.89 -24.77
N VAL A 483 -78.50 -99.24 -26.05
CA VAL A 483 -77.38 -99.77 -26.83
C VAL A 483 -77.37 -99.10 -28.20
N SER A 484 -76.18 -98.69 -28.65
CA SER A 484 -75.94 -98.18 -30.01
C SER A 484 -75.57 -99.33 -30.94
N SER A 485 -76.11 -99.36 -32.16
CA SER A 485 -75.76 -100.36 -33.18
C SER A 485 -74.32 -100.20 -33.69
N ASP A 486 -73.78 -98.98 -33.63
CA ASP A 486 -72.39 -98.66 -33.96
C ASP A 486 -71.81 -97.69 -32.91
N THR A 487 -70.95 -98.22 -32.03
CA THR A 487 -70.26 -97.46 -30.98
C THR A 487 -69.07 -96.64 -31.48
N ALA A 488 -68.61 -96.84 -32.72
CA ALA A 488 -67.61 -95.99 -33.36
C ALA A 488 -68.23 -94.70 -33.94
N VAL A 489 -69.55 -94.69 -34.20
CA VAL A 489 -70.32 -93.50 -34.58
C VAL A 489 -70.89 -92.78 -33.35
N ALA A 490 -71.54 -93.52 -32.44
CA ALA A 490 -72.22 -92.95 -31.28
C ALA A 490 -72.27 -93.93 -30.10
N THR A 491 -72.07 -93.46 -28.87
CA THR A 491 -72.34 -94.24 -27.65
C THR A 491 -73.62 -93.77 -26.98
N ALA A 492 -74.30 -94.67 -26.27
CA ALA A 492 -75.54 -94.37 -25.54
C ALA A 492 -75.46 -94.93 -24.11
N SER A 493 -75.94 -94.16 -23.16
CA SER A 493 -76.05 -94.55 -21.74
C SER A 493 -77.34 -93.99 -21.15
N VAL A 494 -77.89 -94.64 -20.13
CA VAL A 494 -79.11 -94.19 -19.43
C VAL A 494 -78.83 -94.06 -17.95
N ASN A 495 -79.30 -92.95 -17.35
CA ASN A 495 -79.31 -92.75 -15.90
C ASN A 495 -80.72 -92.36 -15.46
N GLY A 496 -81.43 -93.26 -14.78
CA GLY A 496 -82.85 -93.09 -14.47
C GLY A 496 -83.71 -93.05 -15.73
N THR A 497 -84.24 -91.87 -16.06
CA THR A 497 -84.99 -91.60 -17.30
C THR A 497 -84.15 -90.88 -18.36
N ASP A 498 -82.93 -90.46 -18.08
CA ASP A 498 -82.18 -89.60 -18.99
C ASP A 498 -81.24 -90.44 -19.86
N LEU A 499 -81.58 -90.53 -21.16
CA LEU A 499 -80.77 -91.16 -22.20
C LEU A 499 -79.76 -90.14 -22.73
N THR A 500 -78.47 -90.35 -22.45
CA THR A 500 -77.39 -89.54 -23.02
C THR A 500 -76.77 -90.27 -24.20
N ILE A 501 -76.70 -89.57 -25.34
CA ILE A 501 -76.09 -90.04 -26.59
C ILE A 501 -74.88 -89.17 -26.88
N THR A 502 -73.70 -89.78 -26.95
CA THR A 502 -72.43 -89.09 -27.17
C THR A 502 -71.93 -89.40 -28.58
N PRO A 503 -71.76 -88.39 -29.46
CA PRO A 503 -71.12 -88.57 -30.76
C PRO A 503 -69.67 -89.02 -30.60
N VAL A 504 -69.19 -89.84 -31.54
CA VAL A 504 -67.80 -90.33 -31.60
C VAL A 504 -67.17 -90.01 -32.95
N ASN A 505 -67.88 -90.27 -34.06
CA ASN A 505 -67.46 -89.91 -35.42
C ASN A 505 -68.67 -89.55 -36.29
N ALA A 506 -68.42 -88.94 -37.45
CA ALA A 506 -69.46 -88.71 -38.46
C ALA A 506 -69.97 -90.04 -39.04
N GLY A 507 -71.29 -90.17 -39.20
CA GLY A 507 -71.96 -91.40 -39.62
C GLY A 507 -73.38 -91.50 -39.04
N THR A 508 -74.05 -92.64 -39.27
CA THR A 508 -75.39 -92.92 -38.73
C THR A 508 -75.37 -94.20 -37.88
N SER A 509 -75.95 -94.15 -36.69
CA SER A 509 -76.18 -95.30 -35.82
C SER A 509 -77.66 -95.41 -35.44
N THR A 510 -78.10 -96.57 -34.95
CA THR A 510 -79.44 -96.79 -34.38
C THR A 510 -79.31 -97.03 -32.88
N ILE A 511 -80.02 -96.24 -32.07
CA ILE A 511 -80.10 -96.44 -30.63
C ILE A 511 -81.33 -97.29 -30.30
N THR A 512 -81.10 -98.40 -29.62
CA THR A 512 -82.14 -99.27 -29.06
C THR A 512 -82.25 -99.00 -27.57
N VAL A 513 -83.41 -98.56 -27.10
CA VAL A 513 -83.73 -98.37 -25.67
C VAL A 513 -84.67 -99.47 -25.24
N THR A 514 -84.42 -100.10 -24.09
CA THR A 514 -85.26 -101.15 -23.51
C THR A 514 -85.69 -100.74 -22.10
N ALA A 515 -87.01 -100.72 -21.87
CA ALA A 515 -87.60 -100.63 -20.54
C ALA A 515 -87.88 -102.03 -19.98
N ASP A 516 -87.64 -102.21 -18.68
CA ASP A 516 -87.83 -103.43 -17.90
C ASP A 516 -88.58 -103.09 -16.59
N ASP A 517 -89.68 -103.79 -16.33
CA ASP A 517 -90.53 -103.61 -15.14
C ASP A 517 -89.95 -104.23 -13.84
N GLY A 518 -88.80 -104.91 -13.93
CA GLY A 518 -88.15 -105.59 -12.81
C GLY A 518 -88.88 -106.85 -12.32
N LYS A 519 -89.97 -107.24 -12.99
CA LYS A 519 -90.81 -108.42 -12.70
C LYS A 519 -90.96 -109.36 -13.91
N GLY A 520 -90.22 -109.10 -15.00
CA GLY A 520 -90.02 -109.99 -16.13
C GLY A 520 -90.63 -109.52 -17.45
N GLY A 521 -91.31 -108.36 -17.48
CA GLY A 521 -91.81 -107.75 -18.70
C GLY A 521 -90.84 -106.69 -19.22
N THR A 522 -90.49 -106.82 -20.50
CA THR A 522 -89.60 -105.87 -21.19
C THR A 522 -90.20 -105.37 -22.49
N LYS A 523 -89.80 -104.16 -22.90
CA LYS A 523 -90.15 -103.58 -24.20
C LYS A 523 -89.06 -102.65 -24.72
N SER A 524 -88.76 -102.77 -26.01
CA SER A 524 -87.76 -101.93 -26.68
C SER A 524 -88.37 -100.99 -27.72
N LEU A 525 -87.70 -99.85 -27.90
CA LEU A 525 -87.90 -98.85 -28.95
C LEU A 525 -86.56 -98.58 -29.66
N THR A 526 -86.59 -98.34 -30.97
CA THR A 526 -85.40 -98.03 -31.78
C THR A 526 -85.59 -96.74 -32.56
N PHE A 527 -84.57 -95.88 -32.60
CA PHE A 527 -84.54 -94.68 -33.43
C PHE A 527 -83.11 -94.41 -33.95
N THR A 528 -82.99 -93.66 -35.04
CA THR A 528 -81.70 -93.38 -35.68
C THR A 528 -81.09 -92.07 -35.20
N VAL A 529 -79.75 -92.02 -35.14
CA VAL A 529 -78.97 -90.81 -34.86
C VAL A 529 -77.90 -90.64 -35.94
N THR A 530 -77.80 -89.45 -36.52
CA THR A 530 -76.85 -89.14 -37.60
C THR A 530 -75.98 -87.94 -37.22
N PHE A 531 -74.66 -88.10 -37.33
CA PHE A 531 -73.68 -87.05 -37.10
C PHE A 531 -72.99 -86.68 -38.41
N GLN A 532 -73.02 -85.40 -38.79
CA GLN A 532 -72.48 -84.91 -40.06
C GLN A 532 -71.00 -84.48 -39.94
N PRO A 533 -70.18 -84.65 -41.01
CA PRO A 533 -68.82 -84.13 -41.04
C PRO A 533 -68.81 -82.59 -41.13
N LEU A 534 -67.76 -81.97 -40.57
CA LEU A 534 -67.59 -80.52 -40.57
C LEU A 534 -67.27 -79.98 -41.98
N ALA A 535 -67.80 -78.80 -42.30
CA ALA A 535 -67.39 -78.04 -43.47
C ALA A 535 -65.99 -77.41 -43.25
N PRO A 536 -65.19 -77.17 -44.31
CA PRO A 536 -63.94 -76.42 -44.17
C PRO A 536 -64.23 -75.01 -43.64
N VAL A 537 -63.46 -74.60 -42.63
CA VAL A 537 -63.57 -73.29 -41.99
C VAL A 537 -62.49 -72.40 -42.58
N ASN A 538 -62.90 -71.23 -43.09
CA ASN A 538 -62.01 -70.21 -43.65
C ASN A 538 -61.02 -69.68 -42.59
N GLU A 539 -59.72 -69.79 -42.84
CA GLU A 539 -58.66 -69.27 -41.97
C GLU A 539 -58.37 -67.80 -42.26
N ALA A 540 -58.71 -66.90 -41.34
CA ALA A 540 -58.49 -65.47 -41.50
C ALA A 540 -56.99 -65.11 -41.67
N PRO A 541 -56.66 -64.01 -42.39
CA PRO A 541 -55.28 -63.64 -42.68
C PRO A 541 -54.39 -63.46 -41.43
N MET A 542 -53.10 -63.74 -41.58
CA MET A 542 -52.08 -63.59 -40.54
C MET A 542 -50.99 -62.58 -40.93
N ILE A 543 -50.33 -61.98 -39.93
CA ILE A 543 -49.21 -61.05 -40.15
C ILE A 543 -47.91 -61.86 -40.16
N THR A 544 -47.21 -61.87 -41.30
CA THR A 544 -45.95 -62.60 -41.47
C THR A 544 -44.71 -61.71 -41.35
N ASN A 545 -44.82 -60.42 -41.66
CA ASN A 545 -43.69 -59.49 -41.54
C ASN A 545 -44.17 -58.08 -41.15
N PRO A 546 -44.19 -57.73 -39.84
CA PRO A 546 -44.70 -56.45 -39.38
C PRO A 546 -43.87 -55.25 -39.89
N ILE A 547 -44.55 -54.14 -40.13
CA ILE A 547 -43.96 -52.85 -40.50
C ILE A 547 -43.41 -52.19 -39.23
N SER A 548 -42.20 -51.62 -39.31
CA SER A 548 -41.60 -50.87 -38.20
C SER A 548 -42.11 -49.43 -38.16
N ASN A 549 -42.05 -48.80 -36.99
CA ASN A 549 -42.36 -47.38 -36.81
C ASN A 549 -41.46 -46.51 -37.70
N ILE A 550 -42.02 -45.43 -38.26
CA ILE A 550 -41.31 -44.48 -39.13
C ILE A 550 -41.10 -43.17 -38.36
N THR A 551 -39.88 -42.63 -38.39
CA THR A 551 -39.57 -41.29 -37.89
C THR A 551 -38.84 -40.53 -38.99
N GLU A 552 -39.43 -39.45 -39.47
CA GLU A 552 -38.92 -38.65 -40.59
C GLU A 552 -39.17 -37.16 -40.36
N SER A 553 -38.59 -36.29 -41.19
CA SER A 553 -38.96 -34.86 -41.17
C SER A 553 -40.22 -34.61 -42.01
N VAL A 554 -41.06 -33.63 -41.63
CA VAL A 554 -42.25 -33.24 -42.41
C VAL A 554 -41.90 -32.82 -43.85
N VAL A 555 -40.66 -32.37 -44.10
CA VAL A 555 -40.16 -32.00 -45.45
C VAL A 555 -39.59 -33.18 -46.25
N ALA A 556 -39.51 -34.39 -45.70
CA ALA A 556 -39.05 -35.59 -46.41
C ALA A 556 -40.04 -36.06 -47.49
N GLY A 557 -41.27 -35.53 -47.48
CA GLY A 557 -42.29 -35.81 -48.49
C GLY A 557 -42.96 -37.18 -48.32
N VAL A 558 -43.65 -37.61 -49.38
CA VAL A 558 -44.47 -38.82 -49.39
C VAL A 558 -43.60 -40.07 -49.22
N GLN A 559 -43.97 -40.92 -48.27
CA GLN A 559 -43.34 -42.21 -47.99
C GLN A 559 -44.15 -43.35 -48.64
N THR A 560 -43.47 -44.40 -49.10
CA THR A 560 -44.11 -45.59 -49.68
C THR A 560 -43.58 -46.86 -49.02
N VAL A 561 -44.49 -47.72 -48.58
CA VAL A 561 -44.19 -48.99 -47.88
C VAL A 561 -44.94 -50.13 -48.59
N SER A 562 -44.26 -51.22 -48.92
CA SER A 562 -44.90 -52.36 -49.59
C SER A 562 -45.48 -53.36 -48.58
N LEU A 563 -46.75 -53.73 -48.79
CA LEU A 563 -47.54 -54.67 -48.01
C LEU A 563 -47.41 -56.12 -48.50
N ALA A 564 -46.75 -56.36 -49.64
CA ALA A 564 -46.78 -57.63 -50.38
C ALA A 564 -46.23 -58.87 -49.63
N ARG A 565 -45.65 -58.69 -48.43
CA ARG A 565 -45.21 -59.76 -47.53
C ARG A 565 -45.59 -59.51 -46.06
N VAL A 566 -46.45 -58.51 -45.81
CA VAL A 566 -46.88 -58.13 -44.44
C VAL A 566 -47.98 -59.06 -43.96
N PHE A 567 -48.91 -59.41 -44.86
CA PHE A 567 -50.02 -60.32 -44.61
C PHE A 567 -49.89 -61.58 -45.47
N TYR A 568 -50.40 -62.70 -44.95
CA TYR A 568 -50.45 -64.00 -45.61
C TYR A 568 -51.78 -64.67 -45.28
N ASP A 569 -52.29 -65.44 -46.23
CA ASP A 569 -53.53 -66.21 -46.10
C ASP A 569 -53.22 -67.71 -46.21
N ALA A 570 -53.79 -68.53 -45.33
CA ALA A 570 -53.47 -69.96 -45.26
C ALA A 570 -54.22 -70.78 -46.32
N ASP A 571 -55.46 -70.38 -46.66
CA ASP A 571 -56.27 -70.98 -47.72
C ASP A 571 -55.83 -70.50 -49.12
N GLY A 572 -55.08 -69.39 -49.18
CA GLY A 572 -54.52 -68.81 -50.38
C GLY A 572 -55.44 -67.80 -51.05
N ASP A 573 -56.41 -67.25 -50.31
CA ASP A 573 -57.37 -66.27 -50.82
C ASP A 573 -56.71 -64.91 -51.12
N ALA A 574 -57.35 -64.15 -52.02
CA ALA A 574 -56.78 -62.93 -52.58
C ALA A 574 -57.00 -61.73 -51.67
N LEU A 575 -55.96 -61.32 -50.94
CA LEU A 575 -56.02 -60.23 -49.96
C LEU A 575 -56.25 -58.84 -50.60
N THR A 576 -57.26 -58.14 -50.09
CA THR A 576 -57.46 -56.71 -50.30
C THR A 576 -56.99 -55.91 -49.08
N HIS A 577 -56.52 -54.68 -49.28
CA HIS A 577 -55.88 -53.89 -48.23
C HIS A 577 -56.51 -52.49 -48.10
N THR A 578 -56.69 -52.04 -46.87
CA THR A 578 -57.06 -50.66 -46.52
C THR A 578 -56.10 -50.07 -45.49
N ALA A 579 -56.00 -48.75 -45.41
CA ALA A 579 -55.24 -48.08 -44.34
C ALA A 579 -55.96 -46.84 -43.82
N VAL A 580 -55.82 -46.58 -42.52
CA VAL A 580 -56.40 -45.42 -41.82
C VAL A 580 -55.32 -44.81 -40.92
N SER A 581 -55.25 -43.48 -40.90
CA SER A 581 -54.42 -42.72 -39.96
C SER A 581 -55.25 -42.29 -38.77
N SER A 582 -54.73 -42.43 -37.54
CA SER A 582 -55.41 -41.99 -36.32
C SER A 582 -55.52 -40.46 -36.22
N ASP A 583 -54.56 -39.74 -36.82
CA ASP A 583 -54.56 -38.29 -36.95
C ASP A 583 -54.18 -37.88 -38.38
N THR A 584 -55.19 -37.44 -39.14
CA THR A 584 -55.05 -36.95 -40.51
C THR A 584 -54.51 -35.53 -40.63
N ALA A 585 -54.47 -34.76 -39.53
CA ALA A 585 -53.79 -33.47 -39.48
C ALA A 585 -52.27 -33.64 -39.35
N VAL A 586 -51.79 -34.77 -38.83
CA VAL A 586 -50.36 -35.14 -38.81
C VAL A 586 -49.96 -35.86 -40.11
N ALA A 587 -50.69 -36.91 -40.49
CA ALA A 587 -50.35 -37.73 -41.67
C ALA A 587 -51.58 -38.37 -42.30
N THR A 588 -51.62 -38.47 -43.63
CA THR A 588 -52.64 -39.25 -44.34
C THR A 588 -52.06 -40.55 -44.87
N ALA A 589 -52.88 -41.60 -44.97
CA ALA A 589 -52.48 -42.92 -45.47
C ALA A 589 -53.50 -43.41 -46.51
N SER A 590 -53.01 -44.08 -47.55
CA SER A 590 -53.81 -44.69 -48.61
C SER A 590 -53.11 -45.93 -49.16
N VAL A 591 -53.86 -46.89 -49.70
CA VAL A 591 -53.29 -48.12 -50.28
C VAL A 591 -53.74 -48.27 -51.72
N ASN A 592 -52.82 -48.66 -52.60
CA ASN A 592 -53.13 -49.06 -53.97
C ASN A 592 -52.50 -50.44 -54.24
N GLY A 593 -53.34 -51.47 -54.36
CA GLY A 593 -52.88 -52.86 -54.46
C GLY A 593 -52.13 -53.29 -53.21
N THR A 594 -50.80 -53.38 -53.31
CA THR A 594 -49.89 -53.70 -52.20
C THR A 594 -49.09 -52.50 -51.70
N ASP A 595 -49.22 -51.31 -52.27
CA ASP A 595 -48.36 -50.17 -51.91
C ASP A 595 -49.12 -49.19 -51.01
N LEU A 596 -48.67 -49.11 -49.75
CA LEU A 596 -49.11 -48.15 -48.75
C LEU A 596 -48.36 -46.83 -48.96
N THR A 597 -49.11 -45.77 -49.23
CA THR A 597 -48.60 -44.40 -49.40
C THR A 597 -48.97 -43.56 -48.18
N ILE A 598 -47.97 -42.97 -47.53
CA ILE A 598 -48.12 -42.16 -46.32
C ILE A 598 -47.64 -40.74 -46.64
N THR A 599 -48.52 -39.75 -46.52
CA THR A 599 -48.19 -38.35 -46.82
C THR A 599 -48.15 -37.53 -45.53
N PRO A 600 -47.01 -36.91 -45.18
CA PRO A 600 -46.92 -35.99 -44.05
C PRO A 600 -47.78 -34.73 -44.30
N VAL A 601 -48.39 -34.21 -43.24
CA VAL A 601 -49.22 -32.99 -43.27
C VAL A 601 -48.68 -31.95 -42.30
N ASN A 602 -48.45 -32.32 -41.04
CA ASN A 602 -47.82 -31.48 -40.02
C ASN A 602 -46.83 -32.29 -39.17
N ALA A 603 -46.00 -31.58 -38.39
CA ALA A 603 -45.19 -32.21 -37.37
C ALA A 603 -46.07 -32.78 -36.23
N GLY A 604 -45.74 -33.98 -35.75
CA GLY A 604 -46.48 -34.72 -34.74
C GLY A 604 -46.34 -36.23 -34.92
N THR A 605 -47.12 -37.01 -34.17
CA THR A 605 -47.16 -38.48 -34.26
C THR A 605 -48.57 -38.96 -34.57
N SER A 606 -48.72 -39.83 -35.57
CA SER A 606 -49.96 -40.55 -35.87
C SER A 606 -49.71 -42.07 -35.84
N THR A 607 -50.76 -42.86 -35.66
CA THR A 607 -50.74 -44.32 -35.82
C THR A 607 -51.41 -44.67 -37.13
N ILE A 608 -50.73 -45.45 -37.97
CA ILE A 608 -51.30 -46.01 -39.20
C ILE A 608 -51.77 -47.43 -38.91
N THR A 609 -53.05 -47.68 -39.14
CA THR A 609 -53.67 -49.01 -39.08
C THR A 609 -53.87 -49.49 -40.50
N VAL A 610 -53.26 -50.62 -40.86
CA VAL A 610 -53.45 -51.30 -42.15
C VAL A 610 -54.25 -52.57 -41.91
N THR A 611 -55.30 -52.80 -42.68
CA THR A 611 -56.15 -54.00 -42.58
C THR A 611 -56.13 -54.77 -43.89
N ALA A 612 -55.82 -56.06 -43.82
CA ALA A 612 -56.02 -57.04 -44.89
C ALA A 612 -57.36 -57.77 -44.71
N ASP A 613 -58.02 -58.10 -45.81
CA ASP A 613 -59.33 -58.76 -45.89
C ASP A 613 -59.29 -59.82 -47.02
N ASP A 614 -59.68 -61.06 -46.71
CA ASP A 614 -59.69 -62.22 -47.61
C ASP A 614 -60.89 -62.24 -48.58
N GLY A 615 -61.88 -61.38 -48.39
CA GLY A 615 -63.13 -61.36 -49.17
C GLY A 615 -64.09 -62.52 -48.86
N LYS A 616 -63.80 -63.31 -47.81
CA LYS A 616 -64.57 -64.45 -47.30
C LYS A 616 -65.09 -64.24 -45.88
N GLY A 617 -64.54 -63.25 -45.17
CA GLY A 617 -64.97 -62.80 -43.84
C GLY A 617 -63.85 -62.78 -42.80
N GLY A 618 -62.63 -63.21 -43.14
CA GLY A 618 -61.45 -63.08 -42.32
C GLY A 618 -60.73 -61.76 -42.59
N THR A 619 -60.42 -61.03 -41.51
CA THR A 619 -59.65 -59.78 -41.59
C THR A 619 -58.55 -59.72 -40.56
N LYS A 620 -57.48 -58.98 -40.87
CA LYS A 620 -56.36 -58.77 -39.95
C LYS A 620 -55.78 -57.38 -40.05
N SER A 621 -55.63 -56.71 -38.91
CA SER A 621 -55.04 -55.38 -38.82
C SER A 621 -53.65 -55.39 -38.19
N LEU A 622 -52.75 -54.60 -38.76
CA LEU A 622 -51.44 -54.23 -38.22
C LEU A 622 -51.45 -52.73 -37.90
N THR A 623 -50.84 -52.33 -36.79
CA THR A 623 -50.62 -50.92 -36.44
C THR A 623 -49.13 -50.61 -36.30
N PHE A 624 -48.73 -49.41 -36.71
CA PHE A 624 -47.40 -48.85 -36.47
C PHE A 624 -47.47 -47.32 -36.38
N THR A 625 -46.54 -46.68 -35.67
CA THR A 625 -46.53 -45.21 -35.51
C THR A 625 -45.68 -44.54 -36.59
N VAL A 626 -46.15 -43.39 -37.07
CA VAL A 626 -45.39 -42.46 -37.91
C VAL A 626 -45.20 -41.15 -37.15
N THR A 627 -43.96 -40.72 -36.97
CA THR A 627 -43.61 -39.45 -36.32
C THR A 627 -42.94 -38.54 -37.35
N PHE A 628 -43.60 -37.44 -37.67
CA PHE A 628 -43.03 -36.39 -38.50
C PHE A 628 -42.48 -35.27 -37.61
N GLN A 629 -41.18 -35.04 -37.69
CA GLN A 629 -40.51 -33.98 -36.95
C GLN A 629 -40.64 -32.65 -37.69
N ALA A 630 -40.76 -31.56 -36.94
CA ALA A 630 -40.63 -30.22 -37.50
C ALA A 630 -39.24 -30.07 -38.14
N PRO A 631 -39.08 -29.20 -39.16
CA PRO A 631 -37.75 -28.84 -39.65
C PRO A 631 -36.92 -28.30 -38.48
N ALA A 632 -35.64 -28.67 -38.41
CA ALA A 632 -34.73 -28.00 -37.49
C ALA A 632 -34.71 -26.48 -37.82
N PRO A 633 -34.70 -25.59 -36.81
CA PRO A 633 -34.58 -24.16 -37.07
C PRO A 633 -33.28 -23.89 -37.85
N VAL A 634 -33.38 -23.02 -38.85
CA VAL A 634 -32.22 -22.58 -39.63
C VAL A 634 -31.49 -21.51 -38.83
N ASN A 635 -30.29 -21.83 -38.38
CA ASN A 635 -29.45 -20.93 -37.59
C ASN A 635 -29.30 -19.53 -38.24
N GLN A 636 -29.70 -18.50 -37.50
CA GLN A 636 -29.63 -17.10 -37.92
C GLN A 636 -28.37 -16.45 -37.38
N ALA A 637 -27.47 -16.03 -38.27
CA ALA A 637 -26.22 -15.40 -37.84
C ALA A 637 -26.46 -14.10 -37.02
N PRO A 638 -25.56 -13.76 -36.08
CA PRO A 638 -25.75 -12.62 -35.17
C PRO A 638 -25.92 -11.28 -35.90
N VAL A 639 -26.65 -10.35 -35.28
CA VAL A 639 -26.87 -8.99 -35.80
C VAL A 639 -26.28 -7.94 -34.87
N ILE A 640 -25.86 -6.80 -35.43
CA ILE A 640 -25.40 -5.64 -34.64
C ILE A 640 -26.63 -4.83 -34.24
N THR A 641 -26.86 -4.70 -32.94
CA THR A 641 -28.02 -3.97 -32.37
C THR A 641 -27.62 -2.63 -31.74
N ASN A 642 -26.39 -2.50 -31.24
CA ASN A 642 -25.87 -1.24 -30.72
C ASN A 642 -24.42 -1.02 -31.18
N PRO A 643 -24.17 -0.28 -32.27
CA PRO A 643 -22.81 -0.05 -32.75
C PRO A 643 -21.98 0.75 -31.73
N ILE A 644 -20.71 0.38 -31.59
CA ILE A 644 -19.75 1.06 -30.73
C ILE A 644 -19.25 2.32 -31.45
N SER A 645 -19.26 3.46 -30.76
CA SER A 645 -18.75 4.73 -31.29
C SER A 645 -17.22 4.74 -31.33
N ASN A 646 -16.65 5.50 -32.26
CA ASN A 646 -15.22 5.75 -32.32
C ASN A 646 -14.71 6.37 -31.00
N ILE A 647 -13.51 5.96 -30.58
CA ILE A 647 -12.87 6.42 -29.33
C ILE A 647 -11.73 7.39 -29.69
N THR A 648 -11.59 8.47 -28.92
CA THR A 648 -10.45 9.39 -29.03
C THR A 648 -10.01 9.80 -27.64
N GLU A 649 -8.79 9.43 -27.25
CA GLU A 649 -8.22 9.59 -25.91
C GLU A 649 -6.72 9.91 -26.00
N SER A 650 -6.07 10.25 -24.88
CA SER A 650 -4.60 10.34 -24.80
C SER A 650 -4.01 8.94 -24.59
N VAL A 651 -2.80 8.68 -25.10
CA VAL A 651 -2.02 7.47 -24.74
C VAL A 651 -1.88 7.32 -23.21
N ALA A 652 -1.83 8.43 -22.48
CA ALA A 652 -1.73 8.45 -21.02
C ALA A 652 -3.03 8.07 -20.28
N ALA A 653 -4.16 7.89 -20.97
CA ALA A 653 -5.42 7.46 -20.34
C ALA A 653 -5.39 6.00 -19.87
N GLY A 654 -4.43 5.21 -20.36
CA GLY A 654 -4.27 3.79 -19.98
C GLY A 654 -5.28 2.87 -20.67
N VAL A 655 -5.50 1.70 -20.06
CA VAL A 655 -6.35 0.64 -20.63
C VAL A 655 -7.83 1.05 -20.60
N ARG A 656 -8.51 0.93 -21.74
CA ARG A 656 -9.92 1.25 -21.90
C ARG A 656 -10.76 -0.01 -22.06
N THR A 657 -11.75 -0.21 -21.20
CA THR A 657 -12.76 -1.28 -21.34
C THR A 657 -14.04 -0.77 -22.01
N VAL A 658 -14.62 -1.61 -22.86
CA VAL A 658 -15.88 -1.36 -23.59
C VAL A 658 -16.73 -2.63 -23.51
N SER A 659 -17.97 -2.54 -23.04
CA SER A 659 -18.85 -3.72 -22.97
C SER A 659 -19.52 -4.01 -24.31
N LEU A 660 -19.41 -5.25 -24.75
CA LEU A 660 -20.05 -5.85 -25.94
C LEU A 660 -21.44 -6.42 -25.65
N ALA A 661 -21.87 -6.45 -24.38
CA ALA A 661 -23.07 -7.17 -23.91
C ALA A 661 -24.40 -6.74 -24.56
N ARG A 662 -24.41 -5.63 -25.31
CA ARG A 662 -25.55 -5.15 -26.11
C ARG A 662 -25.16 -4.77 -27.54
N ALA A 663 -23.92 -5.02 -27.96
CA ALA A 663 -23.43 -4.65 -29.28
C ALA A 663 -23.95 -5.62 -30.35
N PHE A 664 -24.04 -6.90 -30.01
CA PHE A 664 -24.57 -7.97 -30.82
C PHE A 664 -25.82 -8.58 -30.18
N TYR A 665 -26.68 -9.16 -31.01
CA TYR A 665 -27.86 -9.92 -30.61
C TYR A 665 -28.01 -11.11 -31.54
N ASP A 666 -28.43 -12.24 -30.96
CA ASP A 666 -28.76 -13.45 -31.70
C ASP A 666 -30.27 -13.70 -31.64
N ALA A 667 -30.89 -14.00 -32.78
CA ALA A 667 -32.34 -14.16 -32.88
C ALA A 667 -32.83 -15.54 -32.38
N ASP A 668 -31.97 -16.55 -32.46
CA ASP A 668 -32.25 -17.91 -31.98
C ASP A 668 -31.87 -18.07 -30.49
N GLY A 669 -31.09 -17.12 -29.96
CA GLY A 669 -30.69 -17.03 -28.57
C GLY A 669 -29.39 -17.78 -28.26
N ASP A 670 -28.60 -18.11 -29.29
CA ASP A 670 -27.35 -18.83 -29.14
C ASP A 670 -26.28 -17.98 -28.41
N ALA A 671 -25.38 -18.68 -27.70
CA ALA A 671 -24.41 -18.05 -26.82
C ALA A 671 -23.22 -17.48 -27.62
N LEU A 672 -23.19 -16.15 -27.77
CA LEU A 672 -22.18 -15.46 -28.56
C LEU A 672 -20.79 -15.51 -27.91
N THR A 673 -19.81 -16.01 -28.68
CA THR A 673 -18.39 -15.84 -28.41
C THR A 673 -17.85 -14.64 -29.18
N HIS A 674 -16.86 -13.95 -28.62
CA HIS A 674 -16.35 -12.70 -29.18
C HIS A 674 -14.83 -12.75 -29.38
N THR A 675 -14.36 -12.25 -30.51
CA THR A 675 -12.95 -12.00 -30.80
C THR A 675 -12.75 -10.54 -31.19
N ALA A 676 -11.56 -9.99 -30.96
CA ALA A 676 -11.21 -8.65 -31.42
C ALA A 676 -9.81 -8.62 -32.04
N VAL A 677 -9.65 -7.82 -33.09
CA VAL A 677 -8.40 -7.60 -33.80
C VAL A 677 -8.21 -6.10 -34.01
N SER A 678 -7.01 -5.60 -33.74
CA SER A 678 -6.58 -4.24 -34.08
C SER A 678 -5.90 -4.23 -35.45
N SER A 679 -6.23 -3.27 -36.31
CA SER A 679 -5.57 -3.12 -37.62
C SER A 679 -4.11 -2.68 -37.51
N ASP A 680 -3.76 -2.00 -36.41
CA ASP A 680 -2.40 -1.59 -36.07
C ASP A 680 -2.14 -1.83 -34.58
N THR A 681 -1.40 -2.91 -34.28
CA THR A 681 -1.00 -3.29 -32.92
C THR A 681 0.15 -2.45 -32.35
N ALA A 682 0.84 -1.65 -33.17
CA ALA A 682 1.81 -0.66 -32.69
C ALA A 682 1.11 0.60 -32.16
N VAL A 683 -0.11 0.90 -32.60
CA VAL A 683 -0.96 1.96 -32.03
C VAL A 683 -1.76 1.45 -30.84
N ALA A 684 -2.47 0.32 -30.99
CA ALA A 684 -3.34 -0.21 -29.95
C ALA A 684 -3.49 -1.74 -30.04
N THR A 685 -3.50 -2.45 -28.91
CA THR A 685 -3.92 -3.86 -28.87
C THR A 685 -5.36 -3.99 -28.38
N ALA A 686 -6.03 -5.06 -28.77
CA ALA A 686 -7.40 -5.37 -28.35
C ALA A 686 -7.50 -6.84 -27.97
N SER A 687 -8.21 -7.13 -26.87
CA SER A 687 -8.55 -8.47 -26.41
C SER A 687 -9.96 -8.49 -25.85
N VAL A 688 -10.60 -9.67 -25.81
CA VAL A 688 -11.96 -9.80 -25.26
C VAL A 688 -11.97 -10.89 -24.19
N ASN A 689 -12.65 -10.63 -23.08
CA ASN A 689 -12.96 -11.63 -22.06
C ASN A 689 -14.47 -11.64 -21.81
N GLY A 690 -15.15 -12.70 -22.25
CA GLY A 690 -16.61 -12.79 -22.23
C GLY A 690 -17.27 -11.72 -23.10
N THR A 691 -17.82 -10.68 -22.46
CA THR A 691 -18.42 -9.51 -23.12
C THR A 691 -17.61 -8.23 -22.94
N ASP A 692 -16.47 -8.24 -22.24
CA ASP A 692 -15.66 -7.04 -22.06
C ASP A 692 -14.51 -7.00 -23.07
N LEU A 693 -14.57 -6.01 -23.96
CA LEU A 693 -13.49 -5.65 -24.88
C LEU A 693 -12.52 -4.72 -24.17
N THR A 694 -11.28 -5.17 -24.03
CA THR A 694 -10.16 -4.41 -23.48
C THR A 694 -9.32 -3.86 -24.61
N ILE A 695 -9.09 -2.55 -24.63
CA ILE A 695 -8.29 -1.83 -25.62
C ILE A 695 -7.12 -1.19 -24.87
N THR A 696 -5.90 -1.57 -25.24
CA THR A 696 -4.69 -1.06 -24.59
C THR A 696 -3.96 -0.14 -25.58
N PRO A 697 -3.80 1.17 -25.27
CA PRO A 697 -2.97 2.05 -26.07
C PRO A 697 -1.50 1.61 -26.01
N VAL A 698 -0.80 1.72 -27.14
CA VAL A 698 0.63 1.38 -27.27
C VAL A 698 1.42 2.60 -27.72
N ASN A 699 0.98 3.30 -28.76
CA ASN A 699 1.57 4.56 -29.22
C ASN A 699 0.48 5.53 -29.70
N ALA A 700 0.87 6.79 -29.91
CA ALA A 700 0.00 7.77 -30.54
C ALA A 700 -0.25 7.42 -32.02
N GLY A 701 -1.51 7.51 -32.46
CA GLY A 701 -1.96 7.16 -33.81
C GLY A 701 -3.42 6.75 -33.83
N THR A 702 -3.88 6.24 -34.97
CA THR A 702 -5.25 5.72 -35.16
C THR A 702 -5.21 4.27 -35.62
N SER A 703 -5.95 3.40 -34.93
CA SER A 703 -6.19 2.01 -35.35
C SER A 703 -7.69 1.75 -35.51
N THR A 704 -8.06 0.75 -36.30
CA THR A 704 -9.43 0.22 -36.38
C THR A 704 -9.51 -1.06 -35.57
N ILE A 705 -10.43 -1.11 -34.61
CA ILE A 705 -10.75 -2.33 -33.88
C ILE A 705 -11.92 -3.02 -34.59
N THR A 706 -11.70 -4.27 -34.97
CA THR A 706 -12.72 -5.17 -35.53
C THR A 706 -13.09 -6.18 -34.46
N VAL A 707 -14.34 -6.19 -34.02
CA VAL A 707 -14.90 -7.17 -33.09
C VAL A 707 -15.80 -8.12 -33.87
N THR A 708 -15.61 -9.42 -33.74
CA THR A 708 -16.46 -10.44 -34.38
C THR A 708 -17.18 -11.26 -33.32
N ALA A 709 -18.50 -11.31 -33.40
CA ALA A 709 -19.34 -12.26 -32.69
C ALA A 709 -19.55 -13.53 -33.54
N ASP A 710 -19.53 -14.69 -32.88
CA ASP A 710 -19.72 -16.03 -33.46
C ASP A 710 -20.68 -16.82 -32.57
N ASP A 711 -21.74 -17.36 -33.18
CA ASP A 711 -22.80 -18.15 -32.52
C ASP A 711 -22.38 -19.59 -32.18
N GLY A 712 -21.22 -20.05 -32.65
CA GLY A 712 -20.74 -21.43 -32.48
C GLY A 712 -21.51 -22.46 -33.32
N LYS A 713 -22.40 -22.01 -34.21
CA LYS A 713 -23.22 -22.79 -35.16
C LYS A 713 -22.87 -22.49 -36.62
N GLY A 714 -22.05 -21.45 -36.85
CA GLY A 714 -21.49 -21.08 -38.15
C GLY A 714 -21.94 -19.71 -38.67
N GLY A 715 -22.73 -18.97 -37.89
CA GLY A 715 -23.07 -17.58 -38.17
C GLY A 715 -22.12 -16.63 -37.43
N THR A 716 -21.59 -15.65 -38.16
CA THR A 716 -20.66 -14.65 -37.62
C THR A 716 -21.02 -13.25 -38.06
N LYS A 717 -20.68 -12.26 -37.21
CA LYS A 717 -20.87 -10.85 -37.53
C LYS A 717 -19.78 -9.96 -36.96
N SER A 718 -19.20 -9.12 -37.80
CA SER A 718 -18.15 -8.18 -37.39
C SER A 718 -18.65 -6.73 -37.32
N LEU A 719 -18.29 -6.04 -36.24
CA LEU A 719 -18.45 -4.61 -36.00
C LEU A 719 -17.06 -3.96 -36.04
N THR A 720 -16.93 -2.78 -36.65
CA THR A 720 -15.68 -2.02 -36.72
C THR A 720 -15.85 -0.60 -36.21
N PHE A 721 -14.90 -0.11 -35.41
CA PHE A 721 -14.82 1.29 -34.99
C PHE A 721 -13.34 1.72 -34.86
N THR A 722 -13.06 3.02 -34.97
CA THR A 722 -11.69 3.54 -34.86
C THR A 722 -11.37 3.97 -33.43
N VAL A 723 -10.16 3.66 -32.98
CA VAL A 723 -9.55 4.18 -31.76
C VAL A 723 -8.40 5.12 -32.16
N THR A 724 -8.44 6.36 -31.68
CA THR A 724 -7.38 7.34 -31.90
C THR A 724 -6.75 7.70 -30.56
N PHE A 725 -5.50 7.34 -30.38
CA PHE A 725 -4.72 7.74 -29.22
C PHE A 725 -3.86 8.95 -29.61
N GLN A 726 -4.13 10.07 -28.99
CA GLN A 726 -3.36 11.29 -29.15
C GLN A 726 -2.10 11.20 -28.30
N ALA A 727 -0.99 11.74 -28.80
CA ALA A 727 0.17 11.98 -27.94
C ALA A 727 -0.28 12.86 -26.76
N PRO A 728 0.24 12.64 -25.54
CA PRO A 728 0.00 13.56 -24.44
C PRO A 728 0.35 14.98 -24.91
N ALA A 729 -0.53 15.94 -24.64
CA ALA A 729 -0.12 17.34 -24.72
C ALA A 729 1.10 17.51 -23.79
N PRO A 730 2.17 18.22 -24.22
CA PRO A 730 3.31 18.46 -23.34
C PRO A 730 2.80 19.12 -22.06
N VAL A 731 3.01 18.44 -20.93
CA VAL A 731 2.67 18.96 -19.61
C VAL A 731 3.84 19.83 -19.20
N ASN A 732 3.64 21.14 -19.27
CA ASN A 732 4.64 22.13 -18.89
C ASN A 732 5.26 21.82 -17.52
N GLU A 733 6.55 21.47 -17.51
CA GLU A 733 7.32 21.19 -16.31
C GLU A 733 7.79 22.50 -15.67
N ALA A 734 7.30 22.80 -14.47
CA ALA A 734 7.68 24.03 -13.77
C ALA A 734 9.19 24.12 -13.52
N PRO A 735 9.79 25.33 -13.52
CA PRO A 735 11.25 25.50 -13.47
C PRO A 735 11.89 24.85 -12.24
N VAL A 736 13.12 24.34 -12.41
CA VAL A 736 13.91 23.73 -11.33
C VAL A 736 15.14 24.57 -11.00
N ILE A 737 15.64 24.47 -9.77
CA ILE A 737 16.89 25.13 -9.36
C ILE A 737 18.05 24.20 -9.71
N SER A 738 18.88 24.58 -10.68
CA SER A 738 20.07 23.82 -11.08
C SER A 738 21.34 24.21 -10.33
N ASN A 739 21.54 25.51 -10.09
CA ASN A 739 22.71 26.02 -9.36
C ASN A 739 22.24 27.04 -8.31
N PRO A 740 22.09 26.66 -7.04
CA PRO A 740 21.67 27.60 -6.00
C PRO A 740 22.73 28.70 -5.79
N ILE A 741 22.25 29.94 -5.63
CA ILE A 741 23.05 31.10 -5.27
C ILE A 741 23.51 30.96 -3.81
N SER A 742 24.78 31.22 -3.55
CA SER A 742 25.34 31.23 -2.19
C SER A 742 25.01 32.55 -1.46
N ASN A 743 24.96 32.51 -0.13
CA ASN A 743 24.80 33.71 0.68
C ASN A 743 25.95 34.71 0.41
N ILE A 744 25.63 36.00 0.39
CA ILE A 744 26.59 37.08 0.12
C ILE A 744 26.89 37.80 1.44
N THR A 745 28.16 38.06 1.73
CA THR A 745 28.59 38.92 2.85
C THR A 745 29.58 39.93 2.33
N GLU A 746 29.22 41.21 2.39
CA GLU A 746 29.98 42.32 1.81
C GLU A 746 29.91 43.56 2.70
N SER A 747 30.71 44.60 2.42
CA SER A 747 30.53 45.90 3.07
C SER A 747 29.42 46.72 2.40
N VAL A 748 28.72 47.58 3.15
CA VAL A 748 27.83 48.61 2.59
C VAL A 748 28.58 49.50 1.57
N ALA A 749 29.89 49.71 1.77
CA ALA A 749 30.74 50.48 0.86
C ALA A 749 31.10 49.76 -0.46
N ALA A 750 30.84 48.45 -0.58
CA ALA A 750 31.13 47.68 -1.79
C ALA A 750 30.17 47.98 -2.97
N GLY A 751 29.08 48.72 -2.71
CA GLY A 751 28.10 49.10 -3.74
C GLY A 751 27.25 47.93 -4.23
N ASN A 752 26.67 48.09 -5.42
CA ASN A 752 25.71 47.14 -5.98
C ASN A 752 26.37 45.80 -6.33
N GLN A 753 25.85 44.71 -5.77
CA GLN A 753 26.25 43.35 -6.08
C GLN A 753 25.41 42.83 -7.24
N THR A 754 26.04 42.17 -8.22
CA THR A 754 25.35 41.61 -9.40
C THR A 754 25.55 40.10 -9.46
N VAL A 755 24.45 39.35 -9.57
CA VAL A 755 24.44 37.88 -9.67
C VAL A 755 23.69 37.47 -10.93
N SER A 756 24.28 36.60 -11.75
CA SER A 756 23.60 36.10 -12.95
C SER A 756 22.73 34.87 -12.63
N LEU A 757 21.46 34.96 -13.00
CA LEU A 757 20.44 33.91 -12.87
C LEU A 757 20.47 32.89 -14.02
N ALA A 758 21.24 33.14 -15.08
CA ALA A 758 21.22 32.41 -16.35
C ALA A 758 21.54 30.89 -16.26
N ARG A 759 21.98 30.39 -15.11
CA ARG A 759 22.15 28.96 -14.81
C ARG A 759 21.58 28.56 -13.43
N VAL A 760 20.89 29.47 -12.75
CA VAL A 760 20.30 29.24 -11.42
C VAL A 760 19.04 28.42 -11.56
N PHE A 761 18.19 28.80 -12.52
CA PHE A 761 16.98 28.09 -12.89
C PHE A 761 17.15 27.42 -14.26
N TYR A 762 16.51 26.27 -14.43
CA TYR A 762 16.44 25.52 -15.67
C TYR A 762 15.00 25.08 -15.90
N ASP A 763 14.59 25.08 -17.15
CA ASP A 763 13.30 24.62 -17.61
C ASP A 763 13.48 23.38 -18.48
N ALA A 764 12.71 22.32 -18.23
CA ALA A 764 12.90 21.05 -18.92
C ALA A 764 12.32 21.07 -20.34
N ASP A 765 11.25 21.83 -20.57
CA ASP A 765 10.65 22.07 -21.89
C ASP A 765 11.42 23.12 -22.69
N GLY A 766 12.27 23.91 -22.01
CA GLY A 766 13.08 24.98 -22.59
C GLY A 766 12.32 26.29 -22.73
N ASP A 767 11.25 26.47 -21.96
CA ASP A 767 10.44 27.69 -21.98
C ASP A 767 11.21 28.91 -21.43
N ALA A 768 10.81 30.10 -21.88
CA ALA A 768 11.57 31.32 -21.69
C ALA A 768 11.33 31.94 -20.30
N LEU A 769 12.22 31.64 -19.35
CA LEU A 769 12.09 32.08 -17.96
C LEU A 769 12.14 33.59 -17.76
N THR A 770 11.11 34.12 -17.11
CA THR A 770 11.09 35.47 -16.52
C THR A 770 11.45 35.41 -15.04
N HIS A 771 12.07 36.46 -14.52
CA HIS A 771 12.64 36.48 -13.17
C HIS A 771 12.18 37.71 -12.39
N THR A 772 11.82 37.50 -11.12
CA THR A 772 11.53 38.56 -10.15
C THR A 772 12.37 38.36 -8.88
N ALA A 773 12.64 39.43 -8.13
CA ALA A 773 13.31 39.32 -6.84
C ALA A 773 12.69 40.27 -5.80
N VAL A 774 12.64 39.82 -4.55
CA VAL A 774 12.13 40.57 -3.40
C VAL A 774 13.11 40.43 -2.24
N SER A 775 13.37 41.53 -1.54
CA SER A 775 14.14 41.57 -0.30
C SER A 775 13.20 41.52 0.90
N SER A 776 13.49 40.68 1.90
CA SER A 776 12.70 40.60 3.14
C SER A 776 12.80 41.87 4.00
N ASP A 777 13.93 42.57 3.92
CA ASP A 777 14.16 43.87 4.54
C ASP A 777 14.79 44.86 3.53
N THR A 778 13.96 45.74 2.99
CA THR A 778 14.38 46.80 2.05
C THR A 778 15.13 47.95 2.71
N ALA A 779 15.13 48.07 4.05
CA ALA A 779 15.96 49.04 4.76
C ALA A 779 17.42 48.56 4.87
N VAL A 780 17.68 47.25 4.78
CA VAL A 780 19.03 46.67 4.69
C VAL A 780 19.52 46.61 3.24
N ALA A 781 18.71 46.03 2.33
CA ALA A 781 19.09 45.86 0.93
C ALA A 781 17.86 45.84 0.01
N THR A 782 17.96 46.40 -1.19
CA THR A 782 16.94 46.24 -2.24
C THR A 782 17.44 45.31 -3.34
N ALA A 783 16.52 44.64 -4.04
CA ALA A 783 16.83 43.72 -5.12
C ALA A 783 15.96 44.04 -6.35
N SER A 784 16.56 43.92 -7.54
CA SER A 784 15.88 44.11 -8.83
C SER A 784 16.49 43.16 -9.86
N VAL A 785 15.71 42.76 -10.87
CA VAL A 785 16.18 41.86 -11.93
C VAL A 785 15.96 42.51 -13.29
N ASN A 786 16.95 42.41 -14.17
CA ASN A 786 16.83 42.80 -15.57
C ASN A 786 17.30 41.63 -16.46
N GLY A 787 16.37 40.98 -17.16
CA GLY A 787 16.64 39.74 -17.89
C GLY A 787 17.08 38.61 -16.93
N THR A 788 18.35 38.26 -16.99
CA THR A 788 18.98 37.28 -16.08
C THR A 788 19.82 37.91 -14.98
N ASP A 789 20.02 39.24 -14.95
CA ASP A 789 20.96 39.86 -14.03
C ASP A 789 20.22 40.42 -12.80
N LEU A 790 20.44 39.78 -11.65
CA LEU A 790 19.96 40.21 -10.34
C LEU A 790 20.92 41.26 -9.78
N THR A 791 20.44 42.48 -9.60
CA THR A 791 21.18 43.56 -8.92
C THR A 791 20.65 43.72 -7.50
N ILE A 792 21.57 43.64 -6.53
CA ILE A 792 21.30 43.80 -5.09
C ILE A 792 22.02 45.06 -4.63
N THR A 793 21.25 46.06 -4.19
CA THR A 793 21.75 47.36 -3.76
C THR A 793 21.76 47.42 -2.23
N PRO A 794 22.94 47.55 -1.57
CA PRO A 794 22.99 47.77 -0.14
C PRO A 794 22.37 49.13 0.24
N VAL A 795 21.67 49.18 1.36
CA VAL A 795 21.04 50.39 1.89
C VAL A 795 21.59 50.73 3.28
N ASN A 796 21.63 49.76 4.19
CA ASN A 796 22.24 49.90 5.52
C ASN A 796 22.96 48.60 5.91
N ALA A 797 23.77 48.68 6.97
CA ALA A 797 24.36 47.50 7.58
C ALA A 797 23.27 46.63 8.26
N GLY A 798 23.34 45.32 8.06
CA GLY A 798 22.35 44.36 8.54
C GLY A 798 22.31 43.10 7.67
N THR A 799 21.31 42.24 7.87
CA THR A 799 21.07 41.05 7.06
C THR A 799 19.65 41.04 6.51
N SER A 800 19.50 40.77 5.21
CA SER A 800 18.20 40.54 4.56
C SER A 800 18.23 39.20 3.82
N THR A 801 17.06 38.61 3.57
CA THR A 801 16.89 37.46 2.68
C THR A 801 16.39 37.94 1.32
N ILE A 802 17.07 37.56 0.25
CA ILE A 802 16.61 37.79 -1.13
C ILE A 802 15.91 36.52 -1.61
N THR A 803 14.64 36.67 -2.01
CA THR A 803 13.86 35.64 -2.68
C THR A 803 13.83 35.97 -4.16
N VAL A 804 14.33 35.06 -5.00
CA VAL A 804 14.27 35.16 -6.47
C VAL A 804 13.28 34.12 -6.97
N THR A 805 12.34 34.51 -7.82
CA THR A 805 11.36 33.60 -8.43
C THR A 805 11.53 33.60 -9.95
N ALA A 806 11.69 32.41 -10.52
CA ALA A 806 11.55 32.16 -11.96
C ALA A 806 10.11 31.74 -12.28
N ASP A 807 9.60 32.18 -13.43
CA ASP A 807 8.26 31.92 -13.97
C ASP A 807 8.38 31.63 -15.47
N ASP A 808 7.83 30.49 -15.91
CA ASP A 808 7.86 30.01 -17.29
C ASP A 808 6.84 30.71 -18.23
N GLY A 809 5.92 31.50 -17.68
CA GLY A 809 4.84 32.15 -18.44
C GLY A 809 3.73 31.19 -18.89
N LYS A 810 3.74 29.95 -18.39
CA LYS A 810 2.80 28.85 -18.68
C LYS A 810 2.07 28.35 -17.44
N GLY A 811 2.56 28.71 -16.26
CA GLY A 811 1.92 28.46 -14.95
C GLY A 811 2.82 27.78 -13.93
N GLY A 812 4.05 27.42 -14.29
CA GLY A 812 5.05 26.90 -13.37
C GLY A 812 5.96 28.01 -12.84
N THR A 813 6.18 27.99 -11.52
CA THR A 813 7.05 28.95 -10.86
C THR A 813 7.96 28.28 -9.84
N LYS A 814 9.14 28.85 -9.63
CA LYS A 814 10.09 28.33 -8.63
C LYS A 814 10.86 29.45 -7.96
N SER A 815 10.87 29.44 -6.63
CA SER A 815 11.61 30.41 -5.83
C SER A 815 12.85 29.79 -5.19
N LEU A 816 13.95 30.53 -5.23
CA LEU A 816 15.19 30.32 -4.47
C LEU A 816 15.34 31.45 -3.45
N THR A 817 15.81 31.14 -2.24
CA THR A 817 16.17 32.13 -1.22
C THR A 817 17.63 32.02 -0.83
N PHE A 818 18.27 33.16 -0.57
CA PHE A 818 19.62 33.25 0.00
C PHE A 818 19.75 34.52 0.85
N THR A 819 20.66 34.55 1.81
CA THR A 819 20.88 35.74 2.65
C THR A 819 21.94 36.66 2.09
N VAL A 820 21.73 37.96 2.27
CA VAL A 820 22.72 39.02 2.03
C VAL A 820 22.98 39.75 3.33
N THR A 821 24.23 39.76 3.77
CA THR A 821 24.69 40.47 4.97
C THR A 821 25.60 41.60 4.56
N PHE A 822 25.16 42.84 4.79
CA PHE A 822 26.00 44.01 4.58
C PHE A 822 26.58 44.48 5.91
N GLN A 823 27.90 44.48 6.00
CA GLN A 823 28.65 44.92 7.18
C GLN A 823 28.90 46.44 7.09
N PRO A 824 28.99 47.14 8.24
CA PRO A 824 29.46 48.53 8.22
C PRO A 824 30.85 48.60 7.58
N PRO A 825 31.23 49.74 6.97
CA PRO A 825 32.59 49.90 6.44
C PRO A 825 33.61 49.65 7.54
N SER A 826 34.62 48.85 7.24
CA SER A 826 35.78 48.68 8.13
C SER A 826 36.45 50.04 8.37
N PRO A 827 36.93 50.33 9.59
CA PRO A 827 37.73 51.53 9.83
C PRO A 827 38.94 51.51 8.89
N VAL A 828 39.27 52.68 8.35
CA VAL A 828 40.49 52.87 7.57
C VAL A 828 41.61 53.09 8.57
N ASN A 829 42.60 52.19 8.56
CA ASN A 829 43.77 52.24 9.43
C ASN A 829 44.43 53.63 9.44
N GLU A 830 44.39 54.31 10.58
CA GLU A 830 44.98 55.64 10.76
C GLU A 830 46.46 55.52 11.16
N ALA A 831 47.36 55.94 10.27
CA ALA A 831 48.80 55.86 10.51
C ALA A 831 49.24 56.60 11.80
N PRO A 832 50.28 56.12 12.51
CA PRO A 832 50.67 56.65 13.82
C PRO A 832 50.99 58.16 13.80
N VAL A 833 50.71 58.84 14.91
CA VAL A 833 50.96 60.28 15.10
C VAL A 833 51.98 60.55 16.20
N ILE A 834 52.76 61.62 16.06
CA ILE A 834 53.69 62.08 17.10
C ILE A 834 52.92 62.92 18.11
N THR A 835 52.89 62.51 19.38
CA THR A 835 52.18 63.22 20.45
C THR A 835 53.11 63.96 21.40
N ASN A 836 54.29 63.42 21.70
CA ASN A 836 55.32 64.11 22.50
C ASN A 836 56.69 64.01 21.80
N PRO A 837 57.12 65.03 21.03
CA PRO A 837 58.42 64.99 20.35
C PRO A 837 59.58 65.01 21.36
N ILE A 838 60.66 64.32 21.01
CA ILE A 838 61.94 64.30 21.73
C ILE A 838 62.72 65.58 21.39
N SER A 839 63.21 66.28 22.41
CA SER A 839 64.10 67.44 22.25
C SER A 839 65.50 67.05 21.77
N ASN A 840 66.22 67.99 21.17
CA ASN A 840 67.65 67.82 20.87
C ASN A 840 68.45 67.54 22.17
N ILE A 841 69.47 66.69 22.06
CA ILE A 841 70.33 66.26 23.17
C ILE A 841 71.74 66.80 22.95
N THR A 842 72.37 67.30 23.99
CA THR A 842 73.78 67.72 23.99
C THR A 842 74.49 67.03 25.14
N GLU A 843 75.56 66.30 24.86
CA GLU A 843 76.21 65.40 25.83
C GLU A 843 77.73 65.41 25.64
N SER A 844 78.51 64.95 26.63
CA SER A 844 79.97 64.76 26.47
C SER A 844 80.30 63.37 25.94
N VAL A 845 81.39 63.23 25.18
CA VAL A 845 81.88 61.89 24.75
C VAL A 845 82.19 60.96 25.93
N ALA A 846 82.42 61.52 27.13
CA ALA A 846 82.72 60.78 28.35
C ALA A 846 81.46 60.35 29.17
N ALA A 847 80.25 60.78 28.79
CA ALA A 847 79.04 60.56 29.60
C ALA A 847 78.47 59.13 29.55
N GLY A 848 78.87 58.33 28.55
CA GLY A 848 78.34 56.98 28.33
C GLY A 848 76.98 56.97 27.62
N ASN A 849 76.30 55.82 27.65
CA ASN A 849 75.05 55.61 26.91
C ASN A 849 73.87 56.32 27.60
N GLN A 850 73.12 57.10 26.83
CA GLN A 850 71.87 57.72 27.25
C GLN A 850 70.67 56.90 26.75
N THR A 851 69.64 56.72 27.60
CA THR A 851 68.37 56.09 27.21
C THR A 851 67.24 57.11 27.20
N VAL A 852 66.36 57.02 26.19
CA VAL A 852 65.18 57.87 26.01
C VAL A 852 63.97 56.96 25.74
N SER A 853 62.86 57.15 26.46
CA SER A 853 61.67 56.31 26.27
C SER A 853 60.74 56.86 25.19
N LEU A 854 60.38 55.99 24.24
CA LEU A 854 59.47 56.24 23.12
C LEU A 854 58.00 56.01 23.47
N ALA A 855 57.70 55.45 24.65
CA ALA A 855 56.37 54.94 25.04
C ALA A 855 55.23 55.98 25.06
N ARG A 856 55.53 57.28 24.89
CA ARG A 856 54.55 58.36 24.70
C ARG A 856 54.91 59.31 23.56
N VAL A 857 55.89 58.94 22.72
CA VAL A 857 56.33 59.76 21.58
C VAL A 857 55.38 59.59 20.41
N PHE A 858 54.99 58.35 20.14
CA PHE A 858 54.03 57.95 19.11
C PHE A 858 52.73 57.47 19.75
N TYR A 859 51.62 57.70 19.07
CA TYR A 859 50.28 57.22 19.43
C TYR A 859 49.57 56.74 18.17
N ASP A 860 48.76 55.70 18.32
CA ASP A 860 47.94 55.11 17.27
C ASP A 860 46.47 55.26 17.65
N ALA A 861 45.64 55.75 16.72
CA ALA A 861 44.24 56.06 16.99
C ALA A 861 43.35 54.80 17.02
N ASP A 862 43.68 53.80 16.20
CA ASP A 862 43.02 52.49 16.19
C ASP A 862 43.49 51.60 17.35
N GLY A 863 44.66 51.92 17.93
CA GLY A 863 45.25 51.24 19.08
C GLY A 863 46.17 50.08 18.67
N ASP A 864 46.67 50.09 17.44
CA ASP A 864 47.57 49.05 16.94
C ASP A 864 48.96 49.07 17.61
N ALA A 865 49.60 47.91 17.64
CA ALA A 865 50.81 47.68 18.43
C ALA A 865 52.07 48.18 17.72
N LEU A 866 52.53 49.37 18.11
CA LEU A 866 53.65 50.06 17.45
C LEU A 866 55.02 49.38 17.62
N THR A 867 55.65 49.05 16.50
CA THR A 867 57.06 48.67 16.44
C THR A 867 57.94 49.89 16.12
N HIS A 868 59.17 49.90 16.64
CA HIS A 868 60.02 51.11 16.63
C HIS A 868 61.44 50.79 16.11
N THR A 869 61.97 51.68 15.27
CA THR A 869 63.35 51.62 14.76
C THR A 869 64.05 52.98 14.91
N ALA A 870 65.39 53.01 14.96
CA ALA A 870 66.14 54.26 14.95
C ALA A 870 67.41 54.17 14.09
N VAL A 871 67.77 55.29 13.46
CA VAL A 871 68.95 55.45 12.60
C VAL A 871 69.66 56.75 12.94
N SER A 872 70.98 56.71 13.07
CA SER A 872 71.84 57.88 13.20
C SER A 872 72.35 58.32 11.83
N SER A 873 72.32 59.63 11.54
CA SER A 873 72.87 60.17 10.28
C SER A 873 74.40 60.09 10.21
N ASP A 874 75.07 60.15 11.37
CA ASP A 874 76.50 59.94 11.52
C ASP A 874 76.79 59.04 12.74
N THR A 875 77.04 57.76 12.46
CA THR A 875 77.41 56.75 13.45
C THR A 875 78.82 56.90 14.01
N ALA A 876 79.68 57.72 13.39
CA ALA A 876 81.00 58.05 13.95
C ALA A 876 80.91 59.12 15.04
N VAL A 877 79.84 59.92 15.06
CA VAL A 877 79.52 60.87 16.15
C VAL A 877 78.72 60.19 17.26
N ALA A 878 77.59 59.55 16.92
CA ALA A 878 76.76 58.83 17.88
C ALA A 878 76.00 57.67 17.22
N THR A 879 75.85 56.54 17.89
CA THR A 879 75.00 55.44 17.42
C THR A 879 73.65 55.42 18.15
N ALA A 880 72.61 54.87 17.53
CA ALA A 880 71.29 54.74 18.10
C ALA A 880 70.72 53.33 17.86
N SER A 881 70.03 52.78 18.87
CA SER A 881 69.36 51.48 18.79
C SER A 881 68.09 51.48 19.65
N VAL A 882 67.08 50.69 19.27
CA VAL A 882 65.80 50.60 20.00
C VAL A 882 65.57 49.17 20.48
N ASN A 883 65.12 49.02 21.72
CA ASN A 883 64.61 47.75 22.24
C ASN A 883 63.24 47.99 22.89
N GLY A 884 62.18 47.42 22.31
CA GLY A 884 60.80 47.73 22.68
C GLY A 884 60.51 49.22 22.49
N THR A 885 60.29 49.95 23.59
CA THR A 885 60.09 51.40 23.60
C THR A 885 61.32 52.19 24.05
N ASP A 886 62.45 51.56 24.36
CA ASP A 886 63.62 52.28 24.87
C ASP A 886 64.66 52.51 23.76
N LEU A 887 64.89 53.78 23.43
CA LEU A 887 65.93 54.25 22.51
C LEU A 887 67.22 54.47 23.30
N THR A 888 68.26 53.71 22.97
CA THR A 888 69.63 53.94 23.48
C THR A 888 70.44 54.73 22.47
N ILE A 889 71.10 55.78 22.94
CA ILE A 889 72.02 56.65 22.19
C ILE A 889 73.41 56.52 22.82
N THR A 890 74.40 56.20 22.00
CA THR A 890 75.80 56.02 22.45
C THR A 890 76.67 57.10 21.81
N PRO A 891 77.26 58.03 22.60
CA PRO A 891 78.30 58.94 22.13
C PRO A 891 79.52 58.16 21.60
N VAL A 892 80.13 58.64 20.52
CA VAL A 892 81.31 57.99 19.90
C VAL A 892 82.45 58.99 19.71
N ASN A 893 82.21 60.13 19.06
CA ASN A 893 83.17 61.23 18.91
C ASN A 893 82.47 62.58 19.03
N ALA A 894 83.23 63.64 19.34
CA ALA A 894 82.72 65.00 19.32
C ALA A 894 82.25 65.41 17.91
N GLY A 895 81.07 66.02 17.81
CA GLY A 895 80.39 66.36 16.56
C GLY A 895 78.87 66.41 16.73
N THR A 896 78.14 66.46 15.62
CA THR A 896 76.66 66.49 15.64
C THR A 896 76.08 65.47 14.66
N SER A 897 75.14 64.66 15.14
CA SER A 897 74.35 63.71 14.34
C SER A 897 72.85 63.96 14.51
N THR A 898 72.03 63.57 13.54
CA THR A 898 70.58 63.51 13.68
C THR A 898 70.13 62.07 13.87
N ILE A 899 69.33 61.81 14.90
CA ILE A 899 68.67 60.54 15.12
C ILE A 899 67.26 60.61 14.54
N THR A 900 66.95 59.69 13.65
CA THR A 900 65.60 59.47 13.11
C THR A 900 65.01 58.23 13.77
N VAL A 901 63.88 58.38 14.45
CA VAL A 901 63.10 57.27 15.04
C VAL A 901 61.83 57.09 14.23
N THR A 902 61.50 55.86 13.84
CA THR A 902 60.27 55.55 13.08
C THR A 902 59.42 54.55 13.85
N ALA A 903 58.13 54.85 14.01
CA ALA A 903 57.10 53.93 14.46
C ALA A 903 56.31 53.37 13.27
N ASP A 904 55.92 52.10 13.36
CA ASP A 904 55.19 51.32 12.35
C ASP A 904 54.08 50.51 13.05
N ASP A 905 52.84 50.63 12.55
CA ASP A 905 51.64 49.96 13.07
C ASP A 905 51.52 48.47 12.65
N GLY A 906 52.36 48.00 11.72
CA GLY A 906 52.29 46.65 11.17
C GLY A 906 51.11 46.41 10.21
N LYS A 907 50.41 47.49 9.82
CA LYS A 907 49.25 47.53 8.92
C LYS A 907 49.49 48.39 7.68
N GLY A 908 50.53 49.22 7.70
CA GLY A 908 51.02 50.00 6.57
C GLY A 908 51.16 51.51 6.87
N GLY A 909 50.79 51.96 8.06
CA GLY A 909 51.02 53.32 8.53
C GLY A 909 52.34 53.45 9.28
N THR A 910 53.14 54.43 8.88
CA THR A 910 54.43 54.72 9.53
C THR A 910 54.62 56.20 9.81
N LYS A 911 55.38 56.52 10.86
CA LYS A 911 55.69 57.89 11.24
C LYS A 911 57.09 58.04 11.81
N SER A 912 57.84 59.01 11.29
CA SER A 912 59.20 59.30 11.74
C SER A 912 59.32 60.64 12.47
N LEU A 913 60.08 60.65 13.56
CA LEU A 913 60.53 61.82 14.31
C LEU A 913 62.05 61.96 14.14
N THR A 914 62.53 63.18 13.91
CA THR A 914 63.97 63.49 13.84
C THR A 914 64.37 64.48 14.92
N PHE A 915 65.45 64.23 15.64
CA PHE A 915 66.05 65.17 16.59
C PHE A 915 67.59 65.11 16.54
N THR A 916 68.24 66.17 16.99
CA THR A 916 69.70 66.33 16.91
C THR A 916 70.37 65.86 18.20
N VAL A 917 71.49 65.16 18.07
CA VAL A 917 72.40 64.76 19.15
C VAL A 917 73.76 65.41 18.90
N THR A 918 74.20 66.27 19.81
CA THR A 918 75.52 66.92 19.76
C THR A 918 76.41 66.34 20.85
N ILE A 919 77.56 65.80 20.46
CA ILE A 919 78.57 65.27 21.37
C ILE A 919 79.72 66.28 21.48
N THR A 920 80.10 66.63 22.70
CA THR A 920 81.16 67.60 23.00
C THR A 920 82.47 66.91 23.42
N ALA A 921 83.59 67.61 23.25
CA ALA A 921 84.91 67.12 23.64
C ALA A 921 85.09 67.13 25.16
N ALA A 922 85.90 66.20 25.68
CA ALA A 922 86.21 66.13 27.10
C ALA A 922 87.08 67.31 27.56
N VAL A 923 86.83 67.79 28.77
CA VAL A 923 87.57 68.88 29.44
C VAL A 923 88.34 68.27 30.62
N PRO A 924 89.65 68.53 30.77
CA PRO A 924 90.44 67.97 31.87
C PRO A 924 89.99 68.56 33.20
N THR A 925 89.39 67.72 34.04
CA THR A 925 88.95 68.12 35.38
C THR A 925 90.11 68.05 36.37
N GLY A 926 90.52 69.19 36.93
CA GLY A 926 91.32 69.22 38.16
C GLY A 926 92.48 70.20 38.25
N LEU A 927 92.86 70.97 37.22
CA LEU A 927 93.91 72.01 37.38
C LEU A 927 93.39 73.16 38.27
N PHE A 928 94.18 73.60 39.25
CA PHE A 928 93.79 74.71 40.16
C PHE A 928 94.95 75.56 40.66
N ILE A 929 94.64 76.70 41.28
CA ILE A 929 95.59 77.57 41.98
C ILE A 929 95.77 77.04 43.41
N SER A 930 96.99 76.63 43.76
CA SER A 930 97.34 76.00 45.04
C SER A 930 97.90 76.98 46.07
N GLU A 931 98.64 78.00 45.63
CA GLU A 931 99.21 79.06 46.48
C GLU A 931 99.23 80.41 45.77
N THR A 932 99.00 81.49 46.52
CA THR A 932 99.17 82.88 46.08
C THR A 932 100.03 83.64 47.09
N LEU A 933 101.01 84.39 46.59
CA LEU A 933 102.01 85.09 47.39
C LEU A 933 102.23 86.49 46.85
N TYR A 934 102.06 87.50 47.70
CA TYR A 934 102.48 88.87 47.40
C TYR A 934 103.13 89.43 48.67
N ALA A 935 104.45 89.67 48.61
CA ALA A 935 105.23 90.26 49.69
C ALA A 935 105.74 91.66 49.32
N SER A 936 105.91 92.58 50.27
CA SER A 936 106.49 93.90 49.95
C SER A 936 107.49 94.53 50.92
N ASP A 937 107.62 94.09 52.19
CA ASP A 937 108.32 94.92 53.19
C ASP A 937 109.42 94.21 54.00
N VAL A 938 110.66 94.66 53.79
CA VAL A 938 111.86 94.43 54.61
C VAL A 938 112.52 93.03 54.53
N ILE A 939 112.74 92.48 53.31
CA ILE A 939 114.09 92.17 52.75
C ILE A 939 114.02 92.10 51.19
N ASP A 940 114.19 93.25 50.50
CA ASP A 940 114.78 93.41 49.14
C ASP A 940 114.35 92.58 47.89
N PHE A 941 113.17 91.95 47.79
CA PHE A 941 112.80 91.20 46.54
C PHE A 941 111.47 91.53 45.83
N GLY A 942 110.51 92.22 46.46
CA GLY A 942 109.23 92.61 45.82
C GLY A 942 108.46 91.42 45.21
N LEU A 943 108.52 90.27 45.87
CA LEU A 943 108.17 88.97 45.30
C LEU A 943 106.65 88.79 45.15
N GLN A 944 106.24 88.36 43.97
CA GLN A 944 104.86 87.95 43.69
C GLN A 944 104.86 86.57 43.04
N ALA A 945 103.95 85.69 43.44
CA ALA A 945 103.84 84.35 42.85
C ALA A 945 102.40 83.80 42.86
N ILE A 946 102.12 82.98 41.85
CA ILE A 946 100.91 82.17 41.73
C ILE A 946 101.37 80.75 41.41
N GLU A 947 101.07 79.81 42.30
CA GLU A 947 101.33 78.39 42.07
C GLU A 947 100.08 77.71 41.51
N LEU A 948 100.25 76.93 40.44
CA LEU A 948 99.25 76.01 39.94
C LEU A 948 99.62 74.58 40.33
N TYR A 949 98.63 73.75 40.66
CA TYR A 949 98.83 72.31 40.84
C TYR A 949 97.99 71.53 39.83
N ASN A 950 98.64 70.58 39.13
CA ASN A 950 97.99 69.62 38.26
C ASN A 950 97.86 68.26 38.98
N PRO A 951 96.70 67.90 39.56
CA PRO A 951 96.47 66.61 40.20
C PRO A 951 96.15 65.48 39.21
N THR A 952 96.14 65.74 37.90
CA THR A 952 95.81 64.72 36.90
C THR A 952 97.04 63.88 36.56
N ASN A 953 96.78 62.66 36.07
CA ASN A 953 97.83 61.76 35.57
C ASN A 953 98.28 62.10 34.13
N GLU A 954 97.82 63.22 33.56
CA GLU A 954 98.11 63.65 32.19
C GLU A 954 98.80 65.02 32.19
N GLU A 955 99.59 65.29 31.15
CA GLU A 955 100.21 66.60 30.96
C GLU A 955 99.17 67.58 30.39
N ILE A 956 99.12 68.79 30.95
CA ILE A 956 98.18 69.83 30.51
C ILE A 956 98.91 70.82 29.59
N ASP A 957 98.30 71.04 28.42
CA ASP A 957 98.77 71.97 27.39
C ASP A 957 98.58 73.42 27.83
N GLY A 958 99.68 74.09 28.19
CA GLY A 958 99.69 75.46 28.69
C GLY A 958 99.28 76.52 27.65
N ASN A 959 99.22 76.19 26.36
CA ASN A 959 98.65 77.09 25.33
C ASN A 959 97.15 77.36 25.54
N LYS A 960 96.48 76.50 26.31
CA LYS A 960 95.05 76.56 26.59
C LYS A 960 94.76 77.14 27.97
N VAL A 961 95.79 77.33 28.80
CA VAL A 961 95.68 77.82 30.19
C VAL A 961 95.81 79.34 30.21
N LYS A 962 94.85 80.01 30.85
CA LYS A 962 94.81 81.46 31.02
C LYS A 962 94.32 81.84 32.42
N ILE A 963 94.96 82.81 33.08
CA ILE A 963 94.49 83.39 34.34
C ILE A 963 94.04 84.83 34.08
N VAL A 964 92.74 85.06 34.23
CA VAL A 964 92.11 86.39 34.11
C VAL A 964 92.15 87.10 35.47
N ARG A 965 92.53 88.38 35.48
CA ARG A 965 92.68 89.20 36.69
C ARG A 965 91.56 90.23 36.82
N SER A 966 91.19 90.58 38.05
CA SER A 966 90.14 91.60 38.30
C SER A 966 90.62 93.04 38.38
N ASP A 967 91.93 93.28 38.41
CA ASP A 967 92.52 94.63 38.42
C ASP A 967 92.52 95.31 37.05
N GLY A 968 92.30 94.54 35.97
CA GLY A 968 92.22 95.03 34.60
C GLY A 968 93.56 95.07 33.86
N GLU A 969 94.63 94.54 34.47
CA GLU A 969 95.90 94.27 33.81
C GLU A 969 95.83 93.04 32.88
N GLU A 970 96.88 92.80 32.10
CA GLU A 970 96.91 91.74 31.08
C GLU A 970 96.75 90.32 31.69
N ASP A 971 95.93 89.49 31.05
CA ASP A 971 95.71 88.08 31.38
C ASP A 971 97.04 87.30 31.35
N ILE A 972 97.29 86.46 32.36
CA ILE A 972 98.48 85.60 32.39
C ILE A 972 98.22 84.39 31.51
N VAL A 973 98.88 84.33 30.35
CA VAL A 973 98.79 83.24 29.36
C VAL A 973 100.09 82.46 29.33
N LEU A 974 100.03 81.14 29.56
CA LEU A 974 101.25 80.36 29.81
C LEU A 974 102.06 80.06 28.55
N ASN A 975 101.43 79.91 27.37
CA ASN A 975 102.04 79.90 26.03
C ASN A 975 103.32 79.04 25.84
N SER A 976 103.19 77.93 25.11
CA SER A 976 104.25 76.95 24.85
C SER A 976 104.82 76.23 26.09
N GLN A 977 104.13 76.30 27.22
CA GLN A 977 104.46 75.57 28.45
C GLN A 977 103.64 74.27 28.56
N THR A 978 104.14 73.33 29.36
CA THR A 978 103.47 72.07 29.66
C THR A 978 103.43 71.87 31.17
N LEU A 979 102.24 71.79 31.73
CA LEU A 979 102.05 71.57 33.17
C LEU A 979 102.02 70.06 33.38
N ARG A 980 103.08 69.52 33.98
CA ARG A 980 103.27 68.07 34.11
C ARG A 980 102.21 67.44 35.00
N ALA A 981 101.96 66.15 34.78
CA ALA A 981 101.09 65.34 35.63
C ALA A 981 101.60 65.31 37.08
N ASN A 982 100.70 65.43 38.05
CA ASN A 982 100.98 65.36 39.50
C ASN A 982 102.11 66.31 39.97
N SER A 983 102.18 67.54 39.45
CA SER A 983 103.18 68.54 39.89
C SER A 983 102.61 69.94 40.07
N THR A 984 103.37 70.74 40.81
CA THR A 984 103.26 72.20 40.86
C THR A 984 103.81 72.84 39.57
N PHE A 985 103.44 74.10 39.34
CA PHE A 985 103.96 74.99 38.29
C PHE A 985 103.91 76.43 38.81
N VAL A 986 105.08 77.06 39.01
CA VAL A 986 105.21 78.34 39.71
C VAL A 986 105.36 79.52 38.73
N ILE A 987 104.33 80.36 38.66
CA ILE A 987 104.36 81.66 37.99
C ILE A 987 104.91 82.69 38.98
N MET A 988 105.93 83.47 38.63
CA MET A 988 106.61 84.35 39.59
C MET A 988 107.12 85.66 38.97
N GLU A 989 107.02 86.75 39.73
CA GLU A 989 107.76 87.99 39.51
C GLU A 989 108.82 88.13 40.62
N SER A 990 110.08 88.35 40.23
CA SER A 990 111.18 88.61 41.16
C SER A 990 112.20 89.53 40.52
N PHE A 991 112.49 90.65 41.18
CA PHE A 991 113.41 91.67 40.63
C PHE A 991 114.89 91.32 40.80
N TYR A 992 115.25 90.39 41.70
CA TYR A 992 116.65 90.11 42.06
C TYR A 992 116.96 88.63 42.38
N GLY A 993 116.36 87.65 41.68
CA GLY A 993 116.83 86.25 41.72
C GLY A 993 116.83 85.60 43.12
N GLY A 994 115.66 85.59 43.76
CA GLY A 994 115.46 85.07 45.12
C GLY A 994 115.62 83.54 45.28
N PRO A 995 115.35 83.01 46.48
CA PRO A 995 115.62 81.60 46.84
C PRO A 995 114.67 80.56 46.22
N VAL A 996 113.64 81.00 45.50
CA VAL A 996 112.56 80.16 44.94
C VAL A 996 112.80 79.91 43.45
N GLN A 997 112.59 78.67 42.99
CA GLN A 997 112.62 78.35 41.57
C GLN A 997 111.28 78.69 40.91
N SER A 998 111.30 79.49 39.83
CA SER A 998 110.13 79.75 38.99
C SER A 998 110.16 78.89 37.73
N ASP A 999 109.00 78.33 37.38
CA ASP A 999 108.79 77.65 36.09
C ASP A 999 108.43 78.67 34.99
N PHE A 1000 107.73 79.75 35.36
CA PHE A 1000 107.30 80.80 34.43
C PHE A 1000 107.49 82.22 35.03
N PRO A 1001 108.61 82.90 34.70
CA PRO A 1001 108.83 84.27 35.14
C PRO A 1001 107.92 85.22 34.35
N TRP A 1002 107.02 85.94 35.04
CA TRP A 1002 106.04 86.84 34.44
C TRP A 1002 105.89 88.12 35.28
N PRO A 1003 105.89 89.33 34.68
CA PRO A 1003 105.65 90.57 35.41
C PRO A 1003 104.16 90.67 35.78
N MET A 1004 103.84 90.55 37.06
CA MET A 1004 102.47 90.59 37.56
C MET A 1004 102.07 91.97 38.06
N MET A 1005 103.00 92.76 38.59
CA MET A 1005 102.82 94.16 38.96
C MET A 1005 101.70 94.46 39.96
N PHE A 1006 101.32 93.52 40.85
CA PHE A 1006 100.28 93.76 41.87
C PHE A 1006 100.63 94.90 42.87
N TYR A 1007 101.84 95.45 42.81
CA TYR A 1007 102.32 96.57 43.63
C TYR A 1007 101.83 97.96 43.18
N LEU A 1008 101.04 98.05 42.10
CA LEU A 1008 100.47 99.32 41.65
C LEU A 1008 99.27 99.79 42.50
N ASP A 1009 98.57 98.86 43.17
CA ASP A 1009 97.53 99.16 44.16
C ASP A 1009 97.57 98.15 45.33
N GLU A 1010 98.25 98.50 46.41
CA GLU A 1010 98.35 97.67 47.62
C GLU A 1010 97.09 97.74 48.51
N SER A 1011 96.03 98.43 48.09
CA SER A 1011 94.83 98.68 48.93
C SER A 1011 93.72 97.64 48.80
N THR A 1012 93.72 96.82 47.74
CA THR A 1012 92.67 95.81 47.51
C THR A 1012 93.24 94.44 47.05
N PRO A 1013 92.58 93.31 47.38
CA PRO A 1013 92.94 92.00 46.86
C PRO A 1013 92.51 91.82 45.40
N VAL A 1014 93.32 91.17 44.58
CA VAL A 1014 93.01 90.87 43.17
C VAL A 1014 92.46 89.46 43.03
N GLN A 1015 91.33 89.30 42.35
CA GLN A 1015 90.78 87.99 41.99
C GLN A 1015 91.52 87.43 40.77
N LEU A 1016 91.88 86.15 40.86
CA LEU A 1016 92.49 85.35 39.81
C LEU A 1016 91.48 84.30 39.35
N SER A 1017 91.17 84.23 38.07
CA SER A 1017 90.20 83.28 37.51
C SER A 1017 90.89 82.41 36.45
N LEU A 1018 91.09 81.13 36.76
CA LEU A 1018 91.84 80.18 35.94
C LEU A 1018 90.92 79.52 34.91
N TYR A 1019 91.33 79.51 33.64
CA TYR A 1019 90.61 78.92 32.51
C TYR A 1019 91.45 77.87 31.77
N TYR A 1020 90.77 76.90 31.16
CA TYR A 1020 91.32 76.01 30.14
C TYR A 1020 90.35 75.93 28.93
N ASN A 1021 90.82 76.24 27.72
CA ASN A 1021 89.96 76.34 26.52
C ASN A 1021 88.69 77.19 26.77
N ASP A 1022 88.88 78.39 27.34
CA ASP A 1022 87.81 79.33 27.71
C ASP A 1022 86.74 78.81 28.70
N GLN A 1023 86.93 77.61 29.29
CA GLN A 1023 86.13 77.14 30.43
C GLN A 1023 86.81 77.44 31.76
N LEU A 1024 86.06 78.03 32.69
CA LEU A 1024 86.52 78.35 34.04
C LEU A 1024 86.78 77.07 34.85
N LEU A 1025 87.97 76.94 35.42
CA LEU A 1025 88.39 75.79 36.23
C LEU A 1025 88.51 76.10 37.73
N ASP A 1026 88.90 77.32 38.10
CA ASP A 1026 89.14 77.71 39.50
C ASP A 1026 89.13 79.24 39.70
N ILE A 1027 88.90 79.69 40.93
CA ILE A 1027 89.03 81.11 41.33
C ILE A 1027 89.82 81.19 42.64
N ALA A 1028 90.81 82.08 42.67
CA ALA A 1028 91.58 82.44 43.88
C ALA A 1028 91.63 83.97 44.07
N TYR A 1029 92.19 84.41 45.19
CA TYR A 1029 92.51 85.82 45.44
C TYR A 1029 93.97 85.94 45.88
N ILE A 1030 94.66 86.97 45.39
CA ILE A 1030 95.97 87.38 45.87
C ILE A 1030 95.82 88.66 46.69
N TYR A 1031 96.36 88.66 47.91
CA TYR A 1031 96.15 89.70 48.92
C TYR A 1031 97.47 90.46 49.16
N PRO A 1032 97.46 91.81 49.19
CA PRO A 1032 98.66 92.59 49.50
C PRO A 1032 99.34 92.16 50.80
N HIS A 1033 100.65 91.93 50.71
CA HIS A 1033 101.52 91.51 51.81
C HIS A 1033 101.07 90.21 52.51
N GLN A 1034 100.44 89.26 51.82
CA GLN A 1034 100.00 88.00 52.41
C GLN A 1034 100.35 86.80 51.52
N THR A 1035 100.53 85.66 52.18
CA THR A 1035 100.68 84.35 51.54
C THR A 1035 99.48 83.48 51.90
N PHE A 1036 98.79 82.93 50.90
CA PHE A 1036 97.64 82.06 51.07
C PHE A 1036 97.85 80.72 50.37
N VAL A 1037 97.71 79.62 51.12
CA VAL A 1037 97.87 78.24 50.63
C VAL A 1037 96.54 77.51 50.75
N ARG A 1038 96.22 76.66 49.75
CA ARG A 1038 95.01 75.83 49.75
C ARG A 1038 95.14 74.62 50.68
N LYS A 1039 94.07 74.27 51.39
CA LYS A 1039 94.04 73.22 52.44
C LYS A 1039 94.13 71.77 51.94
N GLY A 1040 93.97 71.53 50.64
CA GLY A 1040 93.93 70.16 50.10
C GLY A 1040 93.69 70.11 48.59
N THR A 1041 93.67 68.90 48.06
CA THR A 1041 93.63 68.59 46.62
C THR A 1041 92.25 68.68 45.96
N ILE A 1042 91.18 68.96 46.72
CA ILE A 1042 89.81 68.94 46.22
C ILE A 1042 89.42 70.34 45.74
N THR A 1043 89.22 70.48 44.43
CA THR A 1043 88.68 71.67 43.79
C THR A 1043 87.15 71.73 43.88
N LYS A 1044 86.58 72.77 44.50
CA LYS A 1044 85.16 73.14 44.32
C LYS A 1044 85.02 74.32 43.35
N GLY A 1045 85.29 74.11 42.05
CA GLY A 1045 85.70 75.22 41.18
C GLY A 1045 85.19 75.36 39.74
N ASN A 1046 84.39 74.46 39.15
CA ASN A 1046 83.96 74.67 37.74
C ASN A 1046 82.63 75.42 37.54
N ASN A 1047 81.92 75.81 38.61
CA ASN A 1047 80.62 76.52 38.51
C ASN A 1047 80.18 77.31 39.78
N THR A 1048 81.07 77.57 40.76
CA THR A 1048 80.71 78.21 42.04
C THR A 1048 81.60 79.41 42.39
N ALA A 1049 81.05 80.36 43.14
CA ALA A 1049 81.81 81.50 43.66
C ALA A 1049 82.91 81.05 44.65
N TYR A 1050 83.98 81.85 44.74
CA TYR A 1050 85.15 81.61 45.59
C TYR A 1050 84.81 81.18 47.03
N ASP A 1051 85.29 80.00 47.43
CA ASP A 1051 85.15 79.45 48.78
C ASP A 1051 86.39 79.76 49.62
N GLY A 1052 86.37 80.90 50.32
CA GLY A 1052 87.44 81.30 51.23
C GLY A 1052 87.70 80.33 52.40
N THR A 1053 86.85 79.31 52.62
CA THR A 1053 87.14 78.28 53.62
C THR A 1053 88.20 77.27 53.17
N GLU A 1054 88.52 77.20 51.88
CA GLU A 1054 89.56 76.31 51.34
C GLU A 1054 90.99 76.84 51.54
N TRP A 1055 91.16 78.08 51.98
CA TRP A 1055 92.46 78.75 52.08
C TRP A 1055 92.94 78.95 53.53
N VAL A 1056 94.27 79.01 53.71
CA VAL A 1056 94.96 79.35 54.96
C VAL A 1056 95.95 80.48 54.67
N GLY A 1057 95.82 81.59 55.40
CA GLY A 1057 96.88 82.60 55.43
C GLY A 1057 98.07 82.09 56.24
N LYS A 1058 99.26 82.00 55.63
CA LYS A 1058 100.51 81.63 56.32
C LYS A 1058 101.10 82.80 57.12
N GLY A 1059 100.79 84.04 56.74
CA GLY A 1059 101.20 85.26 57.42
C GLY A 1059 101.56 86.39 56.45
N LYS A 1060 102.16 87.45 56.99
CA LYS A 1060 102.76 88.52 56.18
C LYS A 1060 104.10 88.07 55.63
N ASP A 1061 104.34 88.30 54.33
CA ASP A 1061 105.63 88.08 53.65
C ASP A 1061 106.24 86.66 53.88
N PHE A 1062 105.41 85.60 53.92
CA PHE A 1062 105.85 84.21 54.15
C PHE A 1062 106.23 83.53 52.83
N ILE A 1063 107.49 83.06 52.69
CA ILE A 1063 108.05 82.57 51.41
C ILE A 1063 108.52 81.10 51.49
N ASP A 1064 108.49 80.48 52.68
CA ASP A 1064 108.81 79.05 52.81
C ASP A 1064 107.68 78.20 52.18
N ASP A 1065 108.02 77.03 51.62
CA ASP A 1065 107.13 76.02 51.00
C ASP A 1065 106.65 76.26 49.54
N ILE A 1066 106.86 77.43 48.92
CA ILE A 1066 106.39 77.66 47.53
C ILE A 1066 107.10 76.76 46.51
N GLY A 1067 106.31 76.10 45.65
CA GLY A 1067 106.74 75.04 44.75
C GLY A 1067 106.50 73.63 45.30
N GLU A 1068 106.07 73.48 46.57
CA GLU A 1068 106.01 72.20 47.29
C GLU A 1068 104.59 71.80 47.77
N PHE A 1069 103.56 72.01 46.94
CA PHE A 1069 102.21 71.53 47.25
C PHE A 1069 102.12 70.01 47.47
N ASN A 1070 101.66 69.59 48.66
CA ASN A 1070 101.60 68.21 49.16
C ASN A 1070 102.94 67.44 49.23
N LYS A 1071 103.98 68.06 49.79
CA LYS A 1071 105.10 67.33 50.41
C LYS A 1071 105.00 67.29 51.94
#